data_AF-A0A0B7G0A7-F1
#
_entry.id   AF-A0A0B7G0A7-F1
#
_cell.length_a   1.000
_cell.length_b   1.000
_cell.length_c   1.000
_cell.angle_alpha   90.00
_cell.angle_beta   90.00
_cell.angle_gamma   90.00
#
_symmetry.space_group_name_H-M   'P 1'
#
loop_
_entity.id
_entity.type
_entity.pdbx_description
1 polymer ?
#
loop_
_entity_poly.entity_id
_entity_poly.type
_entity_poly.pdbx_seq_one_letter_code
_entity_poly.pdbx_strand_id
1 'polypeptide(L)'
;MDSTSHRNINFSSMHIMANSPSSHNQLYLGVESTTDHTSQTQVNVLKQTLDTICSAAKRAPKCESGPTALSSTPDIARKLYGVNGDHASDQLKVAQLEKEWKIDSWIEHLGNKALLDLGDSDSKLFYDSIKKAAETEAGGSDVFSSLHLANQEDLLASEYQKSVWALGKAEFDKAEPSLKEDMTCMVCGGCCAHKDMNATKGGATAMLAFWKANNHLSPPVKLFNKDNDAAMLLSDPSGKIMEVEQRAITVTDAGAIKLCSLAGAAYHHKDDKKGHQDTHVYWFAHNYNQFQCFPDTSNVRYSSYIDAATELCTFHGAYIQYMEHIRRQKVSGALNHLESNIVKALNCPATLAELLSIALYGQIISKPYIRLVRAATVAGTGLADLASLHASVQSHLKSIISNPALVLGLESPETSATLDGLSWDNTDVFKALKDHGPKLPYLSELFVAYCQGALQTWARFTNEFSPGGPISLLTTEQKTKAYMPSTNDANEGALGTWRVWARRFPSLTLHKFNAIAMNRANQAEAYIDSNFTLKQHKWIRAEARQIDSSRLEANRKSKIVDAQADIAKKNEATRSQRTERRNKREEYVAGIKLVLDPEAIRKLTGKELEDQLKVYKKTVVLSSGQTFPAVSKMNVAEKKRMVIGLAERYVSEMALEETNASSV
;
A
#
# COMPACT_ATOMS: atom_id res chain seq x y z
N MET A 1 -7.44 6.46 8.42
CA MET A 1 -6.32 5.98 9.26
C MET A 1 -5.09 5.79 8.38
N ASP A 2 -3.91 5.55 8.94
CA ASP A 2 -2.74 5.13 8.16
C ASP A 2 -1.82 4.25 8.98
N SER A 3 -0.97 3.45 8.34
CA SER A 3 -0.04 2.55 9.01
C SER A 3 1.36 2.58 8.42
N THR A 4 2.37 2.44 9.26
CA THR A 4 3.77 2.29 8.84
C THR A 4 4.52 1.33 9.76
N SER A 5 5.76 0.98 9.41
CA SER A 5 6.63 0.20 10.28
C SER A 5 7.81 1.03 10.78
N HIS A 6 8.18 0.83 12.04
CA HIS A 6 9.39 1.39 12.62
C HIS A 6 10.11 0.32 13.45
N ARG A 7 11.37 0.04 13.11
CA ARG A 7 12.20 -1.00 13.77
C ARG A 7 11.48 -2.36 13.86
N ASN A 8 10.88 -2.80 12.74
CA ASN A 8 10.11 -4.05 12.63
C ASN A 8 8.86 -4.14 13.52
N ILE A 9 8.36 -3.01 14.01
CA ILE A 9 7.07 -2.91 14.71
C ILE A 9 6.12 -2.09 13.83
N ASN A 10 4.89 -2.56 13.67
CA ASN A 10 3.85 -1.84 12.95
C ASN A 10 3.18 -0.82 13.87
N PHE A 11 2.86 0.34 13.31
CA PHE A 11 2.17 1.43 13.98
C PHE A 11 1.05 1.95 13.08
N SER A 12 -0.10 2.25 13.67
CA SER A 12 -1.23 2.88 13.00
C SER A 12 -1.55 4.22 13.65
N SER A 13 -1.75 5.24 12.84
CA SER A 13 -2.22 6.56 13.26
C SER A 13 -3.71 6.70 12.97
N MET A 14 -4.42 7.34 13.90
CA MET A 14 -5.86 7.51 13.85
C MET A 14 -6.25 8.97 14.12
N HIS A 15 -7.13 9.49 13.26
CA HIS A 15 -7.81 10.76 13.41
C HIS A 15 -9.28 10.59 13.05
N ILE A 16 -10.14 11.44 13.62
CA ILE A 16 -11.55 11.54 13.26
C ILE A 16 -11.87 12.98 12.84
N MET A 17 -12.66 13.15 11.79
CA MET A 17 -13.22 14.44 11.39
C MET A 17 -14.59 14.61 12.02
N ALA A 18 -14.71 15.53 12.97
CA ALA A 18 -15.97 15.94 13.57
C ALA A 18 -16.55 17.10 12.75
N ASN A 19 -17.52 16.77 11.90
CA ASN A 19 -18.15 17.71 10.97
C ASN A 19 -19.45 18.27 11.56
N SER A 20 -19.62 19.59 11.49
CA SER A 20 -20.87 20.30 11.69
C SER A 20 -21.17 21.18 10.47
N PRO A 21 -22.39 21.73 10.31
CA PRO A 21 -22.69 22.62 9.20
C PRO A 21 -21.80 23.87 9.11
N SER A 22 -21.18 24.28 10.22
CA SER A 22 -20.37 25.50 10.33
C SER A 22 -18.89 25.26 10.60
N SER A 23 -18.47 24.02 10.86
CA SER A 23 -17.07 23.73 11.22
C SER A 23 -16.66 22.29 10.92
N HIS A 24 -15.39 22.11 10.58
CA HIS A 24 -14.76 20.82 10.37
C HIS A 24 -13.56 20.69 11.31
N ASN A 25 -13.71 19.90 12.38
CA ASN A 25 -12.69 19.77 13.42
C ASN A 25 -12.00 18.42 13.30
N GLN A 26 -10.69 18.44 13.07
CA GLN A 26 -9.88 17.23 13.08
C GLN A 26 -9.43 16.91 14.50
N LEU A 27 -9.75 15.70 14.98
CA LEU A 27 -9.35 15.22 16.30
C LEU A 27 -8.34 14.09 16.16
N TYR A 28 -7.23 14.18 16.89
CA TYR A 28 -6.23 13.13 17.01
C TYR A 28 -6.70 12.08 18.02
N LEU A 29 -6.67 10.80 17.62
CA LEU A 29 -7.04 9.68 18.48
C LEU A 29 -5.82 8.95 19.06
N GLY A 30 -4.68 8.95 18.35
CA GLY A 30 -3.46 8.28 18.82
C GLY A 30 -2.64 7.65 17.70
N VAL A 31 -1.40 7.29 18.05
CA VAL A 31 -0.59 6.32 17.32
C VAL A 31 -0.53 5.05 18.17
N GLU A 32 -0.94 3.92 17.62
CA GLU A 32 -0.95 2.64 18.32
C GLU A 32 -0.09 1.61 17.60
N SER A 33 0.62 0.77 18.35
CA SER A 33 1.35 -0.34 17.75
C SER A 33 0.41 -1.49 17.45
N THR A 34 0.48 -2.07 16.25
CA THR A 34 -0.36 -3.20 15.86
C THR A 34 0.43 -4.50 15.81
N THR A 35 -0.24 -5.62 16.09
CA THR A 35 0.36 -6.97 16.01
C THR A 35 0.57 -7.43 14.58
N ASP A 36 -0.24 -6.92 13.65
CA ASP A 36 -0.14 -7.13 12.21
C ASP A 36 -0.69 -5.91 11.44
N HIS A 37 -0.60 -5.96 10.12
CA HIS A 37 -1.04 -4.90 9.21
C HIS A 37 -2.47 -5.14 8.67
N THR A 38 -3.17 -6.19 9.10
CA THR A 38 -4.45 -6.54 8.47
C THR A 38 -5.52 -5.47 8.69
N SER A 39 -6.40 -5.30 7.71
CA SER A 39 -7.53 -4.35 7.79
C SER A 39 -8.42 -4.60 9.02
N GLN A 40 -8.59 -5.86 9.42
CA GLN A 40 -9.37 -6.22 10.59
C GLN A 40 -8.73 -5.69 11.88
N THR A 41 -7.41 -5.86 12.03
CA THR A 41 -6.66 -5.34 13.17
C THR A 41 -6.77 -3.82 13.22
N GLN A 42 -6.67 -3.12 12.08
CA GLN A 42 -6.80 -1.66 12.03
C GLN A 42 -8.18 -1.18 12.52
N VAL A 43 -9.27 -1.78 12.03
CA VAL A 43 -10.65 -1.43 12.47
C VAL A 43 -10.88 -1.80 13.95
N ASN A 44 -10.35 -2.94 14.41
CA ASN A 44 -10.46 -3.33 15.81
C ASN A 44 -9.73 -2.35 16.74
N VAL A 45 -8.55 -1.87 16.35
CA VAL A 45 -7.80 -0.86 17.10
C VAL A 45 -8.58 0.46 17.16
N LEU A 46 -9.21 0.88 16.06
CA LEU A 46 -10.10 2.04 16.05
C LEU A 46 -11.27 1.88 17.03
N LYS A 47 -11.99 0.75 16.95
CA LYS A 47 -13.11 0.42 17.86
C LYS A 47 -12.67 0.46 19.32
N GLN A 48 -11.58 -0.24 19.67
CA GLN A 48 -11.05 -0.28 21.04
C GLN A 48 -10.62 1.10 21.55
N THR A 49 -10.04 1.93 20.67
CA THR A 49 -9.65 3.30 21.01
C THR A 49 -10.88 4.15 21.33
N LEU A 50 -11.91 4.08 20.50
CA LEU A 50 -13.18 4.78 20.74
C LEU A 50 -13.90 4.25 21.98
N ASP A 51 -13.92 2.94 22.21
CA ASP A 51 -14.48 2.33 23.42
C ASP A 51 -13.80 2.84 24.68
N THR A 52 -12.47 2.96 24.65
CA THR A 52 -11.68 3.49 25.77
C THR A 52 -12.05 4.94 26.06
N ILE A 53 -12.16 5.78 25.02
CA ILE A 53 -12.54 7.18 25.12
C ILE A 53 -13.97 7.32 25.66
N CYS A 54 -14.94 6.61 25.08
CA CYS A 54 -16.34 6.64 25.50
C CYS A 54 -16.50 6.13 26.94
N SER A 55 -15.77 5.09 27.33
CA SER A 55 -15.81 4.54 28.69
C SER A 55 -15.20 5.50 29.71
N ALA A 56 -14.09 6.17 29.38
CA ALA A 56 -13.52 7.20 30.23
C ALA A 56 -14.49 8.38 30.41
N ALA A 57 -15.12 8.84 29.32
CA ALA A 57 -16.10 9.92 29.37
C ALA A 57 -17.33 9.56 30.23
N LYS A 58 -17.83 8.31 30.15
CA LYS A 58 -18.96 7.81 30.97
C LYS A 58 -18.66 7.74 32.47
N ARG A 59 -17.41 7.42 32.84
CA ARG A 59 -16.97 7.37 34.25
C ARG A 59 -16.61 8.75 34.81
N ALA A 60 -16.27 9.70 33.95
CA ALA A 60 -15.86 11.03 34.36
C ALA A 60 -17.02 11.82 35.02
N PRO A 61 -16.76 12.62 36.07
CA PRO A 61 -17.75 13.52 36.63
C PRO A 61 -18.23 14.54 35.59
N LYS A 62 -19.54 14.63 35.37
CA LYS A 62 -20.15 15.61 34.43
C LYS A 62 -19.63 17.03 34.69
N CYS A 63 -19.18 17.70 33.63
CA CYS A 63 -18.93 19.14 33.63
C CYS A 63 -20.27 19.89 33.53
N GLU A 64 -20.38 21.06 34.17
CA GLU A 64 -21.62 21.85 34.15
C GLU A 64 -21.98 22.33 32.74
N SER A 65 -20.97 22.69 31.95
CA SER A 65 -21.05 23.06 30.53
C SER A 65 -20.85 21.87 29.58
N GLY A 66 -20.81 20.63 30.09
CA GLY A 66 -20.59 19.43 29.30
C GLY A 66 -21.82 18.97 28.51
N PRO A 67 -21.66 18.11 27.49
CA PRO A 67 -22.77 17.57 26.74
C PRO A 67 -23.72 16.74 27.64
N THR A 68 -25.02 16.90 27.43
CA THR A 68 -26.08 16.25 28.22
C THR A 68 -26.09 14.72 28.07
N ALA A 69 -25.69 14.23 26.88
CA ALA A 69 -25.59 12.82 26.55
C ALA A 69 -24.17 12.45 26.10
N LEU A 70 -23.66 11.32 26.60
CA LEU A 70 -22.36 10.79 26.24
C LEU A 70 -22.52 9.77 25.12
N SER A 71 -21.75 9.94 24.04
CA SER A 71 -21.79 9.01 22.91
C SER A 71 -21.14 7.68 23.26
N SER A 72 -21.71 6.59 22.74
CA SER A 72 -21.08 5.28 22.65
C SER A 72 -20.36 5.09 21.31
N THR A 73 -19.53 4.07 21.23
CA THR A 73 -18.82 3.69 19.99
C THR A 73 -19.79 3.39 18.83
N PRO A 74 -20.91 2.66 19.02
CA PRO A 74 -21.96 2.56 17.99
C PRO A 74 -22.60 3.90 17.59
N ASP A 75 -22.76 4.86 18.51
CA ASP A 75 -23.30 6.18 18.17
C ASP A 75 -22.36 6.98 17.26
N ILE A 76 -21.05 6.81 17.44
CA ILE A 76 -20.04 7.40 16.57
C ILE A 76 -20.06 6.70 15.20
N ALA A 77 -20.11 5.36 15.18
CA ALA A 77 -20.13 4.56 13.96
C ALA A 77 -21.28 4.95 13.02
N ARG A 78 -22.50 5.12 13.56
CA ARG A 78 -23.68 5.56 12.78
C ARG A 78 -23.47 6.90 12.08
N LYS A 79 -22.61 7.77 12.64
CA LYS A 79 -22.28 9.10 12.11
C LYS A 79 -21.09 9.11 11.14
N LEU A 80 -20.51 7.96 10.80
CA LEU A 80 -19.44 7.89 9.79
C LEU A 80 -20.03 8.13 8.39
N TYR A 81 -19.56 9.14 7.67
CA TYR A 81 -19.98 9.38 6.27
C TYR A 81 -18.81 9.33 5.29
N GLY A 82 -17.58 9.39 5.78
CA GLY A 82 -16.39 9.50 4.95
C GLY A 82 -15.18 8.84 5.59
N VAL A 83 -14.38 8.16 4.77
CA VAL A 83 -13.10 7.58 5.15
C VAL A 83 -12.03 8.03 4.16
N ASN A 84 -10.87 8.43 4.68
CA ASN A 84 -9.71 8.81 3.89
C ASN A 84 -8.47 8.03 4.34
N GLY A 85 -7.62 7.68 3.38
CA GLY A 85 -6.42 6.85 3.52
C GLY A 85 -5.67 6.75 2.19
N ASP A 86 -4.65 5.91 2.12
CA ASP A 86 -4.01 5.60 0.83
C ASP A 86 -4.94 4.75 -0.08
N HIS A 87 -4.45 4.35 -1.26
CA HIS A 87 -5.20 3.52 -2.21
C HIS A 87 -4.78 2.04 -2.19
N ALA A 88 -4.17 1.57 -1.11
CA ALA A 88 -3.78 0.17 -0.97
C ALA A 88 -5.00 -0.72 -0.74
N SER A 89 -4.89 -1.99 -1.14
CA SER A 89 -6.01 -2.94 -1.07
C SER A 89 -6.50 -3.20 0.35
N ASP A 90 -5.58 -3.15 1.33
CA ASP A 90 -5.89 -3.26 2.75
C ASP A 90 -6.68 -2.03 3.24
N GLN A 91 -6.37 -0.82 2.79
CA GLN A 91 -7.14 0.39 3.14
C GLN A 91 -8.53 0.42 2.51
N LEU A 92 -8.67 -0.04 1.26
CA LEU A 92 -10.01 -0.23 0.65
C LEU A 92 -10.85 -1.22 1.47
N LYS A 93 -10.22 -2.28 1.97
CA LYS A 93 -10.88 -3.24 2.87
C LYS A 93 -11.20 -2.64 4.25
N VAL A 94 -10.37 -1.74 4.79
CA VAL A 94 -10.68 -0.99 6.01
C VAL A 94 -11.95 -0.16 5.81
N ALA A 95 -12.05 0.60 4.71
CA ALA A 95 -13.25 1.38 4.40
C ALA A 95 -14.49 0.49 4.27
N GLN A 96 -14.38 -0.70 3.69
CA GLN A 96 -15.50 -1.64 3.62
C GLN A 96 -15.92 -2.13 5.03
N LEU A 97 -14.97 -2.52 5.87
CA LEU A 97 -15.23 -2.98 7.25
C LEU A 97 -15.82 -1.87 8.13
N GLU A 98 -15.42 -0.62 7.94
CA GLU A 98 -16.02 0.52 8.65
C GLU A 98 -17.46 0.78 8.18
N LYS A 99 -17.76 0.58 6.89
CA LYS A 99 -19.13 0.66 6.37
C LYS A 99 -20.02 -0.40 6.97
N GLU A 100 -19.55 -1.64 7.02
CA GLU A 100 -20.25 -2.75 7.66
C GLU A 100 -20.51 -2.44 9.13
N TRP A 101 -19.49 -1.95 9.84
CA TRP A 101 -19.64 -1.53 11.23
C TRP A 101 -20.67 -0.41 11.44
N LYS A 102 -20.72 0.60 10.56
CA LYS A 102 -21.77 1.63 10.58
C LYS A 102 -23.17 1.01 10.44
N ILE A 103 -23.34 0.12 9.48
CA ILE A 103 -24.63 -0.54 9.20
C ILE A 103 -25.05 -1.40 10.40
N ASP A 104 -24.14 -2.22 10.92
CA ASP A 104 -24.39 -3.04 12.11
C ASP A 104 -24.79 -2.17 13.32
N SER A 105 -24.14 -1.03 13.49
CA SER A 105 -24.46 -0.09 14.57
C SER A 105 -25.85 0.54 14.40
N TRP A 106 -26.29 0.78 13.16
CA TRP A 106 -27.67 1.22 12.87
C TRP A 106 -28.69 0.13 13.17
N ILE A 107 -28.41 -1.11 12.76
CA ILE A 107 -29.26 -2.26 13.04
C ILE A 107 -29.41 -2.45 14.55
N GLU A 108 -28.30 -2.44 15.30
CA GLU A 108 -28.33 -2.56 16.76
C GLU A 108 -29.13 -1.41 17.41
N HIS A 109 -28.97 -0.17 16.93
CA HIS A 109 -29.74 0.96 17.42
C HIS A 109 -31.25 0.80 17.20
N LEU A 110 -31.65 0.38 15.99
CA LEU A 110 -33.06 0.14 15.67
C LEU A 110 -33.64 -1.03 16.47
N GLY A 111 -32.86 -2.08 16.69
CA GLY A 111 -33.26 -3.23 17.50
C GLY A 111 -33.52 -2.84 18.95
N ASN A 112 -32.60 -2.08 19.55
CA ASN A 112 -32.79 -1.57 20.92
C ASN A 112 -34.01 -0.64 21.02
N LYS A 113 -34.24 0.21 20.02
CA LYS A 113 -35.42 1.07 19.98
C LYS A 113 -36.70 0.26 19.88
N ALA A 114 -36.77 -0.69 18.94
CA ALA A 114 -37.93 -1.55 18.77
C ALA A 114 -38.21 -2.39 20.03
N LEU A 115 -37.18 -2.84 20.74
CA LEU A 115 -37.32 -3.53 22.02
C LEU A 115 -37.95 -2.64 23.10
N LEU A 116 -37.55 -1.36 23.18
CA LEU A 116 -38.14 -0.39 24.10
C LEU A 116 -39.60 -0.05 23.77
N ASP A 117 -39.97 -0.17 22.50
CA ASP A 117 -41.32 0.08 22.00
C ASP A 117 -42.26 -1.14 22.15
N LEU A 118 -41.74 -2.31 22.57
CA LEU A 118 -42.58 -3.49 22.84
C LEU A 118 -43.44 -3.28 24.09
N GLY A 119 -44.71 -3.70 24.01
CA GLY A 119 -45.57 -3.77 25.20
C GLY A 119 -45.10 -4.87 26.18
N ASP A 120 -45.62 -4.84 27.42
CA ASP A 120 -45.21 -5.77 28.49
C ASP A 120 -45.35 -7.25 28.09
N SER A 121 -46.44 -7.60 27.40
CA SER A 121 -46.70 -8.97 26.94
C SER A 121 -45.67 -9.42 25.89
N ASP A 122 -45.39 -8.58 24.90
CA ASP A 122 -44.48 -8.91 23.81
C ASP A 122 -43.03 -8.93 24.29
N SER A 123 -42.68 -8.02 25.21
CA SER A 123 -41.39 -8.04 25.91
C SER A 123 -41.18 -9.36 26.65
N LYS A 124 -42.19 -9.87 27.36
CA LYS A 124 -42.10 -11.15 28.05
C LYS A 124 -41.88 -12.31 27.06
N LEU A 125 -42.66 -12.36 25.98
CA LEU A 125 -42.50 -13.37 24.93
C LEU A 125 -41.10 -13.31 24.28
N PHE A 126 -40.58 -12.09 24.09
CA PHE A 126 -39.23 -11.88 23.58
C PHE A 126 -38.17 -12.46 24.51
N TYR A 127 -38.19 -12.15 25.81
CA TYR A 127 -37.24 -12.72 26.77
C TYR A 127 -37.40 -14.23 26.94
N ASP A 128 -38.63 -14.75 26.93
CA ASP A 128 -38.90 -16.20 26.97
C ASP A 128 -38.29 -16.89 25.73
N SER A 129 -38.35 -16.26 24.56
CA SER A 129 -37.74 -16.78 23.33
C SER A 129 -36.21 -16.81 23.40
N ILE A 130 -35.57 -15.79 23.98
CA ILE A 130 -34.12 -15.74 24.21
C ILE A 130 -33.70 -16.87 25.14
N LYS A 131 -34.41 -17.05 26.26
CA LYS A 131 -34.11 -18.13 27.20
C LYS A 131 -34.20 -19.49 26.52
N LYS A 132 -35.28 -19.72 25.76
CA LYS A 132 -35.47 -20.99 25.03
C LYS A 132 -34.37 -21.24 23.99
N ALA A 133 -33.92 -20.20 23.29
CA ALA A 133 -32.81 -20.30 22.34
C ALA A 133 -31.49 -20.67 23.05
N ALA A 134 -31.19 -20.01 24.18
CA ALA A 134 -29.99 -20.31 24.98
C ALA A 134 -30.03 -21.74 25.55
N GLU A 135 -31.19 -22.21 26.01
CA GLU A 135 -31.39 -23.60 26.42
C GLU A 135 -31.17 -24.57 25.26
N THR A 136 -31.62 -24.23 24.06
CA THR A 136 -31.44 -25.06 22.86
C THR A 136 -29.96 -25.15 22.47
N GLU A 137 -29.24 -24.03 22.45
CA GLU A 137 -27.79 -23.98 22.15
C GLU A 137 -26.97 -24.79 23.17
N ALA A 138 -27.37 -24.77 24.45
CA ALA A 138 -26.74 -25.58 25.49
C ALA A 138 -27.04 -27.09 25.37
N GLY A 139 -27.96 -27.51 24.49
CA GLY A 139 -28.37 -28.91 24.34
C GLY A 139 -29.59 -29.32 25.18
N GLY A 140 -30.36 -28.36 25.69
CA GLY A 140 -31.59 -28.56 26.45
C GLY A 140 -31.62 -27.78 27.78
N SER A 141 -32.82 -27.61 28.34
CA SER A 141 -33.01 -26.83 29.59
C SER A 141 -32.30 -27.44 30.80
N ASP A 142 -32.23 -28.78 30.90
CA ASP A 142 -31.51 -29.47 31.98
C ASP A 142 -29.99 -29.21 31.89
N VAL A 143 -29.44 -29.25 30.68
CA VAL A 143 -28.01 -28.99 30.45
C VAL A 143 -27.70 -27.54 30.75
N PHE A 144 -28.50 -26.60 30.25
CA PHE A 144 -28.36 -25.18 30.53
C PHE A 144 -28.37 -24.87 32.03
N SER A 145 -29.35 -25.44 32.76
CA SER A 145 -29.49 -25.23 34.21
C SER A 145 -28.31 -25.81 35.01
N SER A 146 -27.62 -26.82 34.46
CA SER A 146 -26.43 -27.42 35.07
C SER A 146 -25.13 -26.64 34.81
N LEU A 147 -25.13 -25.67 33.88
CA LEU A 147 -23.96 -24.84 33.60
C LEU A 147 -23.66 -23.91 34.79
N HIS A 148 -22.39 -23.51 34.92
CA HIS A 148 -22.02 -22.44 35.83
C HIS A 148 -22.72 -21.13 35.45
N LEU A 149 -23.11 -20.31 36.43
CA LEU A 149 -23.83 -19.04 36.24
C LEU A 149 -23.21 -18.15 35.17
N ALA A 150 -21.90 -17.95 35.20
CA ALA A 150 -21.19 -17.16 34.18
C ALA A 150 -21.42 -17.67 32.74
N ASN A 151 -21.45 -18.99 32.52
CA ASN A 151 -21.69 -19.56 31.20
C ASN A 151 -23.17 -19.42 30.78
N GLN A 152 -24.09 -19.48 31.74
CA GLN A 152 -25.51 -19.20 31.48
C GLN A 152 -25.70 -17.75 31.06
N GLU A 153 -25.07 -16.81 31.78
CA GLU A 153 -25.09 -15.38 31.48
C GLU A 153 -24.48 -15.10 30.10
N ASP A 154 -23.35 -15.72 29.75
CA ASP A 154 -22.71 -15.57 28.44
C ASP A 154 -23.62 -16.06 27.29
N LEU A 155 -24.26 -17.21 27.45
CA LEU A 155 -25.21 -17.74 26.46
C LEU A 155 -26.43 -16.84 26.32
N LEU A 156 -27.03 -16.40 27.43
CA LEU A 156 -28.17 -15.49 27.41
C LEU A 156 -27.81 -14.14 26.77
N ALA A 157 -26.64 -13.59 27.08
CA ALA A 157 -26.15 -12.35 26.49
C ALA A 157 -25.92 -12.48 24.98
N SER A 158 -25.34 -13.60 24.54
CA SER A 158 -25.18 -13.94 23.12
C SER A 158 -26.53 -14.01 22.39
N GLU A 159 -27.49 -14.77 22.92
CA GLU A 159 -28.82 -14.90 22.32
C GLU A 159 -29.62 -13.59 22.37
N TYR A 160 -29.47 -12.80 23.43
CA TYR A 160 -30.04 -11.45 23.53
C TYR A 160 -29.52 -10.57 22.39
N GLN A 161 -28.20 -10.52 22.16
CA GLN A 161 -27.60 -9.74 21.08
C GLN A 161 -28.10 -10.18 19.70
N LYS A 162 -28.18 -11.51 19.45
CA LYS A 162 -28.72 -12.05 18.18
C LYS A 162 -30.17 -11.63 17.97
N SER A 163 -31.01 -11.75 19.00
CA SER A 163 -32.44 -11.40 18.94
C SER A 163 -32.68 -9.91 18.75
N VAL A 164 -31.92 -9.05 19.45
CA VAL A 164 -31.97 -7.59 19.27
C VAL A 164 -31.51 -7.20 17.87
N TRP A 165 -30.42 -7.82 17.36
CA TRP A 165 -29.95 -7.58 16.00
C TRP A 165 -31.01 -7.99 14.97
N ALA A 166 -31.66 -9.16 15.14
CA ALA A 166 -32.71 -9.63 14.24
C ALA A 166 -33.92 -8.67 14.20
N LEU A 167 -34.35 -8.18 15.36
CA LEU A 167 -35.40 -7.16 15.46
C LEU A 167 -35.00 -5.87 14.73
N GLY A 168 -33.77 -5.40 14.98
CA GLY A 168 -33.23 -4.23 14.32
C GLY A 168 -33.09 -4.39 12.81
N LYS A 169 -32.74 -5.59 12.33
CA LYS A 169 -32.61 -5.89 10.90
C LYS A 169 -33.97 -5.83 10.22
N ALA A 170 -35.02 -6.32 10.88
CA ALA A 170 -36.39 -6.22 10.38
C ALA A 170 -36.82 -4.76 10.25
N GLU A 171 -36.51 -3.91 11.23
CA GLU A 171 -36.81 -2.47 11.16
C GLU A 171 -35.96 -1.75 10.10
N PHE A 172 -34.69 -2.10 9.97
CA PHE A 172 -33.81 -1.58 8.93
C PHE A 172 -34.28 -1.95 7.52
N ASP A 173 -34.87 -3.14 7.35
CA ASP A 173 -35.41 -3.58 6.06
C ASP A 173 -36.74 -2.92 5.70
N LYS A 174 -37.55 -2.54 6.69
CA LYS A 174 -38.78 -1.75 6.53
C LYS A 174 -38.52 -0.26 6.33
N ALA A 175 -37.33 0.22 6.66
CA ALA A 175 -36.99 1.64 6.55
C ALA A 175 -37.20 2.16 5.12
N GLU A 176 -37.73 3.38 5.03
CA GLU A 176 -37.91 4.08 3.76
C GLU A 176 -36.61 4.11 2.94
N PRO A 177 -36.66 3.95 1.60
CA PRO A 177 -35.46 3.86 0.77
C PRO A 177 -34.45 5.00 0.99
N SER A 178 -34.93 6.24 1.13
CA SER A 178 -34.08 7.42 1.37
C SER A 178 -33.38 7.38 2.73
N LEU A 179 -34.05 6.88 3.77
CA LEU A 179 -33.46 6.72 5.09
C LEU A 179 -32.42 5.60 5.09
N LYS A 180 -32.73 4.48 4.43
CA LYS A 180 -31.81 3.35 4.27
C LYS A 180 -30.56 3.77 3.47
N GLU A 181 -30.72 4.60 2.45
CA GLU A 181 -29.62 5.20 1.70
C GLU A 181 -28.73 6.06 2.60
N ASP A 182 -29.29 6.94 3.43
CA ASP A 182 -28.51 7.75 4.38
C ASP A 182 -27.82 6.90 5.48
N MET A 183 -28.52 5.89 6.03
CA MET A 183 -27.96 4.94 7.01
C MET A 183 -26.81 4.13 6.44
N THR A 184 -26.80 3.85 5.13
CA THR A 184 -25.73 3.11 4.45
C THR A 184 -24.71 4.04 3.77
N CYS A 185 -24.95 5.35 3.78
CA CYS A 185 -24.09 6.33 3.14
C CYS A 185 -22.74 6.41 3.85
N MET A 186 -21.70 5.96 3.15
CA MET A 186 -20.31 6.14 3.53
C MET A 186 -19.44 6.06 2.28
N VAL A 187 -18.56 7.05 2.08
CA VAL A 187 -17.69 7.11 0.91
C VAL A 187 -16.21 7.02 1.29
N CYS A 188 -15.41 6.45 0.39
CA CYS A 188 -13.95 6.42 0.50
C CYS A 188 -13.39 7.39 -0.54
N GLY A 189 -12.62 8.38 -0.10
CA GLY A 189 -12.08 9.42 -0.97
C GLY A 189 -10.71 9.12 -1.57
N GLY A 190 -9.85 8.48 -0.78
CA GLY A 190 -8.45 8.21 -1.12
C GLY A 190 -7.59 9.46 -1.27
N CYS A 191 -6.40 9.45 -0.67
CA CYS A 191 -5.49 10.59 -0.62
C CYS A 191 -5.11 11.11 -2.03
N CYS A 192 -5.25 12.43 -2.24
CA CYS A 192 -4.94 13.08 -3.53
C CYS A 192 -3.46 12.92 -3.92
N ALA A 193 -2.53 13.02 -2.96
CA ALA A 193 -1.10 12.81 -3.22
C ALA A 193 -0.83 11.39 -3.73
N HIS A 194 -1.54 10.38 -3.21
CA HIS A 194 -1.40 9.00 -3.69
C HIS A 194 -2.01 8.80 -5.09
N LYS A 195 -3.06 9.54 -5.46
CA LYS A 195 -3.60 9.53 -6.84
C LYS A 195 -2.54 9.98 -7.84
N ASP A 196 -1.90 11.12 -7.56
CA ASP A 196 -0.82 11.65 -8.40
C ASP A 196 0.40 10.71 -8.46
N MET A 197 0.87 10.23 -7.30
CA MET A 197 1.98 9.28 -7.27
C MET A 197 1.69 8.00 -8.06
N ASN A 198 0.46 7.48 -7.97
CA ASN A 198 0.08 6.32 -8.76
C ASN A 198 -0.04 6.66 -10.26
N ALA A 199 -0.49 7.85 -10.63
CA ALA A 199 -0.47 8.30 -12.03
C ALA A 199 0.96 8.39 -12.58
N THR A 200 1.93 8.85 -11.79
CA THR A 200 3.36 8.80 -12.14
C THR A 200 3.83 7.36 -12.42
N LYS A 201 3.43 6.39 -11.57
CA LYS A 201 3.73 4.96 -11.80
C LYS A 201 3.07 4.44 -13.07
N GLY A 202 1.85 4.90 -13.37
CA GLY A 202 1.13 4.61 -14.60
C GLY A 202 1.89 5.06 -15.83
N GLY A 203 2.37 6.30 -15.84
CA GLY A 203 3.19 6.83 -16.92
C GLY A 203 4.51 6.08 -17.10
N ALA A 204 5.22 5.77 -16.01
CA ALA A 204 6.45 4.98 -16.06
C ALA A 204 6.22 3.55 -16.63
N THR A 205 5.08 2.93 -16.27
CA THR A 205 4.70 1.62 -16.82
C THR A 205 4.43 1.70 -18.32
N ALA A 206 3.80 2.78 -18.79
CA ALA A 206 3.53 2.99 -20.21
C ALA A 206 4.80 3.25 -21.03
N MET A 207 5.81 3.93 -20.47
CA MET A 207 7.12 4.04 -21.13
C MET A 207 7.78 2.67 -21.32
N LEU A 208 7.73 1.79 -20.30
CA LEU A 208 8.22 0.42 -20.45
C LEU A 208 7.47 -0.35 -21.55
N ALA A 209 6.15 -0.15 -21.67
CA ALA A 209 5.36 -0.75 -22.74
C ALA A 209 5.71 -0.16 -24.12
N PHE A 210 5.97 1.15 -24.20
CA PHE A 210 6.41 1.83 -25.42
C PHE A 210 7.69 1.21 -25.97
N TRP A 211 8.71 0.98 -25.13
CA TRP A 211 9.95 0.34 -25.58
C TRP A 211 9.76 -1.09 -26.07
N LYS A 212 8.85 -1.85 -25.45
CA LYS A 212 8.51 -3.21 -25.90
C LYS A 212 7.78 -3.22 -27.24
N ALA A 213 6.90 -2.25 -27.46
CA ALA A 213 6.16 -2.11 -28.71
C ALA A 213 7.06 -1.60 -29.86
N ASN A 214 8.09 -0.83 -29.54
CA ASN A 214 9.01 -0.21 -30.50
C ASN A 214 10.39 -0.87 -30.47
N ASN A 215 10.44 -2.18 -30.75
CA ASN A 215 11.67 -2.98 -30.72
C ASN A 215 12.78 -2.53 -31.71
N HIS A 216 12.43 -1.69 -32.68
CA HIS A 216 13.37 -1.07 -33.63
C HIS A 216 14.14 0.10 -33.01
N LEU A 217 13.65 0.66 -31.89
CA LEU A 217 14.34 1.70 -31.13
C LEU A 217 15.29 1.06 -30.12
N SER A 218 16.39 1.75 -29.80
CA SER A 218 17.29 1.33 -28.73
C SER A 218 16.65 1.63 -27.37
N PRO A 219 16.27 0.63 -26.57
CA PRO A 219 15.63 0.85 -25.27
C PRO A 219 16.67 1.29 -24.23
N PRO A 220 16.23 1.72 -23.03
CA PRO A 220 17.12 2.00 -21.92
C PRO A 220 18.04 0.81 -21.58
N VAL A 221 19.31 1.11 -21.31
CA VAL A 221 20.32 0.10 -21.00
C VAL A 221 20.02 -0.60 -19.67
N LYS A 222 20.20 -1.93 -19.64
CA LYS A 222 20.09 -2.72 -18.41
C LYS A 222 21.21 -2.35 -17.42
N LEU A 223 20.82 -2.15 -16.16
CA LEU A 223 21.71 -1.72 -15.08
C LEU A 223 21.96 -2.90 -14.12
N PHE A 224 22.82 -3.83 -14.57
CA PHE A 224 23.12 -5.07 -13.86
C PHE A 224 23.79 -4.80 -12.51
N ASN A 225 23.33 -5.45 -11.45
CA ASN A 225 24.10 -5.50 -10.20
C ASN A 225 25.33 -6.40 -10.40
N LYS A 226 26.26 -6.40 -9.44
CA LYS A 226 27.51 -7.17 -9.52
C LYS A 226 27.30 -8.63 -9.89
N ASP A 227 26.32 -9.29 -9.29
CA ASP A 227 26.08 -10.72 -9.48
C ASP A 227 25.49 -11.02 -10.87
N ASN A 228 24.54 -10.18 -11.33
CA ASN A 228 23.96 -10.32 -12.65
C ASN A 228 24.96 -9.97 -13.74
N ASP A 229 25.83 -8.99 -13.51
CA ASP A 229 26.90 -8.61 -14.44
C ASP A 229 27.92 -9.75 -14.58
N ALA A 230 28.30 -10.37 -13.46
CA ALA A 230 29.12 -11.59 -13.46
C ALA A 230 28.43 -12.74 -14.22
N ALA A 231 27.11 -12.92 -14.04
CA ALA A 231 26.35 -13.93 -14.78
C ALA A 231 26.35 -13.65 -16.30
N MET A 232 26.30 -12.39 -16.72
CA MET A 232 26.40 -11.99 -18.13
C MET A 232 27.80 -12.18 -18.72
N LEU A 233 28.86 -12.28 -17.90
CA LEU A 233 30.22 -12.53 -18.36
C LEU A 233 30.53 -14.03 -18.53
N LEU A 234 29.68 -14.90 -17.99
CA LEU A 234 29.85 -16.36 -18.06
C LEU A 234 29.34 -16.96 -19.38
N SER A 235 29.01 -16.13 -20.38
CA SER A 235 28.38 -16.52 -21.64
C SER A 235 28.98 -17.75 -22.31
N ASP A 236 28.10 -18.63 -22.80
CA ASP A 236 28.50 -19.81 -23.55
C ASP A 236 29.23 -19.41 -24.85
N PRO A 237 30.47 -19.91 -25.10
CA PRO A 237 31.18 -19.71 -26.37
C PRO A 237 30.37 -20.13 -27.61
N SER A 238 29.34 -20.98 -27.45
CA SER A 238 28.46 -21.43 -28.53
C SER A 238 27.38 -20.40 -28.94
N GLY A 239 27.26 -19.28 -28.20
CA GLY A 239 26.29 -18.21 -28.48
C GLY A 239 24.85 -18.51 -28.00
N LYS A 240 24.63 -19.61 -27.29
CA LYS A 240 23.33 -19.89 -26.62
C LYS A 240 23.24 -19.12 -25.30
N ILE A 241 22.17 -18.35 -25.14
CA ILE A 241 21.86 -17.67 -23.87
C ILE A 241 21.60 -18.74 -22.79
N MET A 242 22.43 -18.76 -21.75
CA MET A 242 22.26 -19.67 -20.62
C MET A 242 21.09 -19.24 -19.73
N GLU A 243 20.53 -20.17 -18.94
CA GLU A 243 19.43 -19.87 -18.02
C GLU A 243 19.80 -18.76 -17.00
N VAL A 244 21.05 -18.75 -16.54
CA VAL A 244 21.58 -17.74 -15.62
C VAL A 244 21.63 -16.34 -16.26
N GLU A 245 21.97 -16.25 -17.55
CA GLU A 245 21.97 -15.01 -18.33
C GLU A 245 20.54 -14.54 -18.60
N GLN A 246 19.67 -15.46 -19.03
CA GLN A 246 18.27 -15.14 -19.27
C GLN A 246 17.60 -14.64 -17.98
N ARG A 247 17.91 -15.25 -16.83
CA ARG A 247 17.45 -14.77 -15.52
C ARG A 247 18.01 -13.39 -15.22
N ALA A 248 19.31 -13.16 -15.38
CA ALA A 248 19.96 -11.87 -15.16
C ALA A 248 19.32 -10.75 -16.00
N ILE A 249 19.04 -10.99 -17.29
CA ILE A 249 18.34 -10.06 -18.18
C ILE A 249 16.91 -9.78 -17.70
N THR A 250 16.20 -10.83 -17.28
CA THR A 250 14.78 -10.75 -16.87
C THR A 250 14.60 -9.96 -15.58
N VAL A 251 15.47 -10.16 -14.59
CA VAL A 251 15.33 -9.54 -13.25
C VAL A 251 16.02 -8.18 -13.13
N THR A 252 16.86 -7.80 -14.10
CA THR A 252 17.56 -6.51 -14.10
C THR A 252 16.69 -5.42 -14.69
N ASP A 253 16.55 -4.32 -13.95
CA ASP A 253 15.83 -3.13 -14.41
C ASP A 253 16.71 -2.19 -15.26
N ALA A 254 16.06 -1.21 -15.89
CA ALA A 254 16.67 -0.19 -16.74
C ALA A 254 15.93 1.15 -16.58
N GLY A 255 16.45 2.19 -17.23
CA GLY A 255 15.73 3.45 -17.41
C GLY A 255 15.73 4.39 -16.20
N ALA A 256 14.93 5.45 -16.31
CA ALA A 256 14.93 6.60 -15.41
C ALA A 256 14.55 6.19 -13.98
N ILE A 257 13.52 5.36 -13.80
CA ILE A 257 13.10 4.90 -12.46
C ILE A 257 14.25 4.16 -11.76
N LYS A 258 14.95 3.28 -12.49
CA LYS A 258 16.09 2.56 -11.90
C LYS A 258 17.24 3.50 -11.60
N LEU A 259 17.55 4.44 -12.49
CA LEU A 259 18.56 5.47 -12.24
C LEU A 259 18.23 6.33 -11.02
N CYS A 260 17.01 6.86 -10.90
CA CYS A 260 16.57 7.64 -9.73
C CYS A 260 16.71 6.86 -8.42
N SER A 261 16.45 5.54 -8.45
CA SER A 261 16.65 4.65 -7.30
C SER A 261 18.14 4.47 -6.95
N LEU A 262 19.01 4.26 -7.95
CA LEU A 262 20.45 4.14 -7.74
C LEU A 262 21.06 5.46 -7.26
N ALA A 263 20.64 6.58 -7.84
CA ALA A 263 21.05 7.93 -7.44
C ALA A 263 20.63 8.23 -6.00
N GLY A 264 19.41 7.86 -5.59
CA GLY A 264 19.02 7.96 -4.17
C GLY A 264 19.90 7.09 -3.26
N ALA A 265 20.20 5.85 -3.66
CA ALA A 265 21.09 4.99 -2.90
C ALA A 265 22.55 5.50 -2.85
N ALA A 266 23.00 6.27 -3.85
CA ALA A 266 24.30 6.92 -3.85
C ALA A 266 24.30 8.21 -3.04
N TYR A 267 23.37 9.12 -3.28
CA TYR A 267 23.47 10.51 -2.86
C TYR A 267 22.64 10.85 -1.62
N HIS A 268 21.56 10.10 -1.36
CA HIS A 268 20.68 10.29 -0.19
C HIS A 268 20.15 8.94 0.30
N HIS A 269 21.07 8.13 0.84
CA HIS A 269 20.78 6.77 1.24
C HIS A 269 19.97 6.73 2.55
N LYS A 270 19.04 5.76 2.69
CA LYS A 270 18.19 5.60 3.88
C LYS A 270 18.93 5.32 5.20
N ASP A 271 20.15 4.82 5.08
CA ASP A 271 21.13 4.62 6.16
C ASP A 271 22.14 5.75 6.04
N ASP A 272 22.18 6.62 7.05
CA ASP A 272 22.97 7.86 7.09
C ASP A 272 24.49 7.58 7.09
N LYS A 273 24.90 6.34 7.30
CA LYS A 273 26.31 5.90 7.24
C LYS A 273 26.75 5.40 5.87
N LYS A 274 25.86 5.36 4.89
CA LYS A 274 26.12 4.81 3.55
C LYS A 274 25.87 5.84 2.47
N GLY A 275 26.46 5.62 1.30
CA GLY A 275 26.40 6.57 0.18
C GLY A 275 27.38 7.73 0.35
N HIS A 276 27.25 8.71 -0.53
CA HIS A 276 28.06 9.93 -0.58
C HIS A 276 27.54 11.02 0.36
N GLN A 277 26.21 11.07 0.56
CA GLN A 277 25.52 11.96 1.51
C GLN A 277 26.01 13.42 1.39
N ASP A 278 26.51 14.01 2.47
CA ASP A 278 26.98 15.40 2.52
C ASP A 278 28.13 15.69 1.55
N THR A 279 28.94 14.69 1.18
CA THR A 279 30.03 14.88 0.19
C THR A 279 29.47 15.33 -1.16
N HIS A 280 28.34 14.75 -1.56
CA HIS A 280 27.64 15.14 -2.77
C HIS A 280 27.12 16.58 -2.66
N VAL A 281 26.45 16.92 -1.55
CA VAL A 281 25.87 18.25 -1.31
C VAL A 281 26.96 19.33 -1.32
N TYR A 282 28.08 19.09 -0.65
CA TYR A 282 29.18 20.06 -0.59
C TYR A 282 29.85 20.26 -1.94
N TRP A 283 29.99 19.19 -2.73
CA TRP A 283 30.55 19.30 -4.07
C TRP A 283 29.64 20.13 -5.00
N PHE A 284 28.33 19.90 -4.97
CA PHE A 284 27.37 20.70 -5.75
C PHE A 284 27.31 22.16 -5.29
N ALA A 285 27.39 22.40 -3.98
CA ALA A 285 27.45 23.75 -3.44
C ALA A 285 28.70 24.50 -3.90
N HIS A 286 29.86 23.83 -3.89
CA HIS A 286 31.12 24.44 -4.31
C HIS A 286 31.17 24.73 -5.82
N ASN A 287 30.72 23.81 -6.66
CA ASN A 287 30.90 23.90 -8.11
C ASN A 287 29.72 24.56 -8.86
N TYR A 288 28.51 24.52 -8.29
CA TYR A 288 27.30 25.00 -8.94
C TYR A 288 26.48 25.98 -8.08
N ASN A 289 26.95 26.30 -6.86
CA ASN A 289 26.21 27.11 -5.88
C ASN A 289 24.82 26.52 -5.56
N GLN A 290 24.72 25.19 -5.59
CA GLN A 290 23.50 24.44 -5.30
C GLN A 290 23.65 23.68 -3.98
N PHE A 291 23.01 24.19 -2.92
CA PHE A 291 23.02 23.58 -1.60
C PHE A 291 21.68 22.86 -1.33
N GLN A 292 21.50 21.70 -1.95
CA GLN A 292 20.30 20.88 -1.79
C GLN A 292 20.65 19.40 -1.69
N CYS A 293 19.98 18.68 -0.79
CA CYS A 293 20.08 17.23 -0.73
C CYS A 293 19.34 16.59 -1.91
N PHE A 294 19.92 15.53 -2.48
CA PHE A 294 19.26 14.76 -3.53
C PHE A 294 17.86 14.28 -3.07
N PRO A 295 16.86 14.19 -3.95
CA PRO A 295 15.52 13.76 -3.58
C PRO A 295 15.49 12.37 -2.95
N ASP A 296 14.70 12.22 -1.88
CA ASP A 296 14.68 11.04 -1.00
C ASP A 296 13.93 9.83 -1.62
N THR A 297 14.44 9.31 -2.74
CA THR A 297 13.88 8.13 -3.42
C THR A 297 14.13 6.84 -2.63
N SER A 298 15.13 6.83 -1.74
CA SER A 298 15.46 5.71 -0.84
C SER A 298 14.34 5.39 0.16
N ASN A 299 13.62 6.41 0.63
CA ASN A 299 12.45 6.25 1.50
C ASN A 299 11.11 6.37 0.76
N VAL A 300 11.14 6.45 -0.58
CA VAL A 300 9.95 6.54 -1.45
C VAL A 300 9.01 7.69 -1.02
N ARG A 301 9.58 8.86 -0.73
CA ARG A 301 8.78 10.04 -0.38
C ARG A 301 7.88 10.44 -1.55
N TYR A 302 6.73 11.04 -1.25
CA TYR A 302 5.84 11.60 -2.28
C TYR A 302 6.62 12.53 -3.22
N SER A 303 6.36 12.45 -4.53
CA SER A 303 7.04 13.19 -5.59
C SER A 303 8.55 12.92 -5.76
N SER A 304 9.21 12.16 -4.87
CA SER A 304 10.68 12.00 -4.88
C SER A 304 11.26 11.51 -6.21
N TYR A 305 10.56 10.64 -6.94
CA TYR A 305 11.02 10.16 -8.25
C TYR A 305 10.84 11.20 -9.36
N ILE A 306 9.83 12.07 -9.25
CA ILE A 306 9.67 13.22 -10.14
C ILE A 306 10.80 14.21 -9.86
N ASP A 307 11.02 14.53 -8.58
CA ASP A 307 12.08 15.45 -8.15
C ASP A 307 13.46 14.94 -8.57
N ALA A 308 13.73 13.64 -8.38
CA ALA A 308 14.98 13.02 -8.81
C ALA A 308 15.15 13.07 -10.33
N ALA A 309 14.07 12.85 -11.09
CA ALA A 309 14.12 12.95 -12.55
C ALA A 309 14.41 14.38 -13.00
N THR A 310 13.73 15.37 -12.40
CA THR A 310 13.97 16.80 -12.61
C THR A 310 15.42 17.17 -12.29
N GLU A 311 15.95 16.75 -11.14
CA GLU A 311 17.32 17.07 -10.74
C GLU A 311 18.36 16.45 -11.68
N LEU A 312 18.20 15.17 -12.03
CA LEU A 312 19.14 14.45 -12.87
C LEU A 312 19.14 14.94 -14.33
N CYS A 313 18.00 15.38 -14.88
CA CYS A 313 17.98 15.94 -16.23
C CYS A 313 18.50 17.39 -16.26
N THR A 314 18.18 18.19 -15.25
CA THR A 314 18.62 19.59 -15.17
C THR A 314 20.13 19.70 -14.95
N PHE A 315 20.68 18.87 -14.05
CA PHE A 315 22.09 18.87 -13.72
C PHE A 315 22.84 17.70 -14.36
N HIS A 316 22.38 17.23 -15.52
CA HIS A 316 22.90 16.05 -16.21
C HIS A 316 24.43 16.01 -16.32
N GLY A 317 25.02 17.08 -16.86
CA GLY A 317 26.48 17.19 -17.01
C GLY A 317 27.21 17.28 -15.66
N ALA A 318 26.60 17.94 -14.66
CA ALA A 318 27.19 18.06 -13.32
C ALA A 318 27.28 16.70 -12.62
N TYR A 319 26.27 15.86 -12.74
CA TYR A 319 26.29 14.50 -12.18
C TYR A 319 27.37 13.61 -12.82
N ILE A 320 27.62 13.75 -14.13
CA ILE A 320 28.72 13.04 -14.80
C ILE A 320 30.07 13.54 -14.27
N GLN A 321 30.25 14.87 -14.13
CA GLN A 321 31.46 15.46 -13.58
C GLN A 321 31.70 15.05 -12.12
N TYR A 322 30.64 14.96 -11.31
CA TYR A 322 30.71 14.49 -9.94
C TYR A 322 31.18 13.03 -9.87
N MET A 323 30.61 12.15 -10.70
CA MET A 323 31.07 10.75 -10.77
C MET A 323 32.54 10.65 -11.17
N GLU A 324 33.00 11.49 -12.11
CA GLU A 324 34.41 11.55 -12.48
C GLU A 324 35.30 12.04 -11.33
N HIS A 325 34.83 13.02 -10.54
CA HIS A 325 35.49 13.46 -9.32
C HIS A 325 35.64 12.31 -8.31
N ILE A 326 34.56 11.57 -8.04
CA ILE A 326 34.58 10.39 -7.17
C ILE A 326 35.53 9.31 -7.68
N ARG A 327 35.55 9.06 -8.99
CA ARG A 327 36.48 8.10 -9.61
C ARG A 327 37.94 8.47 -9.34
N ARG A 328 38.29 9.75 -9.46
CA ARG A 328 39.66 10.27 -9.22
C ARG A 328 40.07 10.24 -7.76
N GLN A 329 39.12 10.36 -6.84
CA GLN A 329 39.39 10.29 -5.40
C GLN A 329 39.73 8.86 -4.93
N LYS A 330 39.23 7.84 -5.64
CA LYS A 330 39.44 6.44 -5.25
C LYS A 330 40.83 5.96 -5.60
N VAL A 331 41.46 5.24 -4.67
CA VAL A 331 42.78 4.62 -4.86
C VAL A 331 42.81 3.67 -6.06
N SER A 332 41.71 2.93 -6.29
CA SER A 332 41.59 2.04 -7.45
C SER A 332 41.48 2.77 -8.80
N GLY A 333 41.20 4.09 -8.79
CA GLY A 333 40.89 4.86 -10.00
C GLY A 333 39.61 4.41 -10.72
N ALA A 334 38.79 3.56 -10.08
CA ALA A 334 37.61 2.93 -10.68
C ALA A 334 36.36 3.13 -9.81
N LEU A 335 35.23 3.33 -10.48
CA LEU A 335 33.91 3.38 -9.84
C LEU A 335 33.47 1.99 -9.40
N ASN A 336 32.67 1.92 -8.33
CA ASN A 336 32.01 0.66 -7.97
C ASN A 336 30.83 0.38 -8.91
N HIS A 337 30.25 -0.82 -8.86
CA HIS A 337 29.14 -1.19 -9.77
C HIS A 337 27.93 -0.25 -9.68
N LEU A 338 27.61 0.26 -8.50
CA LEU A 338 26.47 1.18 -8.33
C LEU A 338 26.74 2.51 -9.05
N GLU A 339 27.90 3.11 -8.82
CA GLU A 339 28.33 4.36 -9.45
C GLU A 339 28.52 4.20 -10.96
N SER A 340 29.11 3.08 -11.40
CA SER A 340 29.27 2.78 -12.82
C SER A 340 27.93 2.67 -13.53
N ASN A 341 26.93 2.03 -12.90
CA ASN A 341 25.56 1.98 -13.43
C ASN A 341 24.91 3.37 -13.50
N ILE A 342 25.17 4.25 -12.55
CA ILE A 342 24.69 5.65 -12.62
C ILE A 342 25.28 6.34 -13.84
N VAL A 343 26.60 6.27 -14.05
CA VAL A 343 27.26 6.87 -15.23
C VAL A 343 26.74 6.24 -16.53
N LYS A 344 26.57 4.91 -16.56
CA LYS A 344 26.03 4.19 -17.71
C LYS A 344 24.62 4.66 -18.08
N ALA A 345 23.77 4.86 -17.07
CA ALA A 345 22.40 5.33 -17.27
C ALA A 345 22.35 6.81 -17.68
N LEU A 346 23.16 7.67 -17.06
CA LEU A 346 23.26 9.09 -17.43
C LEU A 346 23.73 9.29 -18.88
N ASN A 347 24.61 8.42 -19.38
CA ASN A 347 25.06 8.46 -20.78
C ASN A 347 24.10 7.77 -21.76
N CYS A 348 22.98 7.19 -21.30
CA CYS A 348 22.01 6.51 -22.16
C CYS A 348 20.94 7.51 -22.65
N PRO A 349 20.84 7.80 -23.97
CA PRO A 349 19.86 8.74 -24.51
C PRO A 349 18.40 8.34 -24.18
N ALA A 350 18.09 7.03 -24.20
CA ALA A 350 16.75 6.55 -23.89
C ALA A 350 16.38 6.78 -22.42
N THR A 351 17.35 6.62 -21.51
CA THR A 351 17.15 6.94 -20.09
C THR A 351 16.95 8.44 -19.87
N LEU A 352 17.71 9.28 -20.59
CA LEU A 352 17.55 10.73 -20.52
C LEU A 352 16.18 11.20 -21.05
N ALA A 353 15.66 10.58 -22.10
CA ALA A 353 14.31 10.86 -22.59
C ALA A 353 13.22 10.47 -21.58
N GLU A 354 13.39 9.36 -20.86
CA GLU A 354 12.49 8.99 -19.76
C GLU A 354 12.56 10.00 -18.60
N LEU A 355 13.77 10.46 -18.21
CA LEU A 355 13.93 11.49 -17.18
C LEU A 355 13.21 12.78 -17.57
N LEU A 356 13.41 13.26 -18.81
CA LEU A 356 12.72 14.43 -19.33
C LEU A 356 11.20 14.25 -19.34
N SER A 357 10.69 13.09 -19.78
CA SER A 357 9.25 12.81 -19.80
C SER A 357 8.63 12.88 -18.41
N ILE A 358 9.30 12.30 -17.40
CA ILE A 358 8.87 12.36 -15.99
C ILE A 358 8.95 13.79 -15.45
N ALA A 359 10.05 14.50 -15.71
CA ALA A 359 10.26 15.87 -15.26
C ALA A 359 9.20 16.83 -15.84
N LEU A 360 8.92 16.74 -17.14
CA LEU A 360 7.89 17.54 -17.82
C LEU A 360 6.50 17.28 -17.22
N TYR A 361 6.13 16.01 -17.01
CA TYR A 361 4.89 15.68 -16.31
C TYR A 361 4.84 16.30 -14.90
N GLY A 362 5.97 16.26 -14.20
CA GLY A 362 6.16 16.92 -12.91
C GLY A 362 5.77 18.39 -12.95
N GLN A 363 6.33 19.12 -13.91
CA GLN A 363 6.14 20.57 -14.05
C GLN A 363 4.71 20.95 -14.48
N ILE A 364 4.08 20.18 -15.37
CA ILE A 364 2.79 20.58 -15.96
C ILE A 364 1.56 19.94 -15.28
N ILE A 365 1.71 18.79 -14.61
CA ILE A 365 0.60 18.11 -13.90
C ILE A 365 0.85 18.05 -12.41
N SER A 366 1.88 17.30 -11.98
CA SER A 366 1.98 16.83 -10.59
C SER A 366 2.16 17.98 -9.59
N LYS A 367 3.11 18.88 -9.83
CA LYS A 367 3.33 20.04 -8.96
C LYS A 367 2.14 21.01 -8.96
N PRO A 368 1.60 21.45 -10.11
CA PRO A 368 0.36 22.22 -10.18
C PRO A 368 -0.82 21.56 -9.44
N TYR A 369 -1.02 20.26 -9.64
CA TYR A 369 -2.12 19.52 -9.01
C TYR A 369 -2.05 19.60 -7.49
N ILE A 370 -0.88 19.35 -6.91
CA ILE A 370 -0.71 19.44 -5.44
C ILE A 370 -0.87 20.86 -4.93
N ARG A 371 -0.43 21.88 -5.67
CA ARG A 371 -0.70 23.28 -5.31
C ARG A 371 -2.21 23.54 -5.24
N LEU A 372 -2.96 23.11 -6.25
CA LEU A 372 -4.42 23.26 -6.29
C LEU A 372 -5.11 22.49 -5.15
N VAL A 373 -4.68 21.26 -4.86
CA VAL A 373 -5.20 20.45 -3.74
C VAL A 373 -4.95 21.14 -2.40
N ARG A 374 -3.73 21.67 -2.18
CA ARG A 374 -3.38 22.39 -0.95
C ARG A 374 -4.16 23.69 -0.84
N ALA A 375 -4.27 24.46 -1.92
CA ALA A 375 -5.05 25.70 -1.94
C ALA A 375 -6.52 25.44 -1.62
N ALA A 376 -7.12 24.41 -2.19
CA ALA A 376 -8.49 23.99 -1.88
C ALA A 376 -8.65 23.61 -0.39
N THR A 377 -7.67 22.88 0.16
CA THR A 377 -7.68 22.51 1.58
C THR A 377 -7.61 23.72 2.51
N VAL A 378 -6.74 24.69 2.20
CA VAL A 378 -6.66 25.96 2.94
C VAL A 378 -7.96 26.76 2.83
N ALA A 379 -8.63 26.70 1.68
CA ALA A 379 -9.94 27.31 1.47
C ALA A 379 -11.09 26.53 2.14
N GLY A 380 -10.80 25.48 2.92
CA GLY A 380 -11.82 24.67 3.60
C GLY A 380 -12.62 23.77 2.66
N THR A 381 -12.17 23.55 1.43
CA THR A 381 -12.80 22.65 0.45
C THR A 381 -12.42 21.20 0.76
N GLY A 382 -13.42 20.33 0.90
CA GLY A 382 -13.23 18.92 1.22
C GLY A 382 -12.84 18.10 -0.01
N LEU A 383 -12.37 16.88 0.22
CA LEU A 383 -12.02 15.95 -0.86
C LEU A 383 -13.18 15.73 -1.84
N ALA A 384 -14.41 15.60 -1.34
CA ALA A 384 -15.61 15.31 -2.13
C ALA A 384 -15.92 16.41 -3.17
N ASP A 385 -15.40 17.62 -2.96
CA ASP A 385 -15.62 18.77 -3.82
C ASP A 385 -14.55 18.93 -4.91
N LEU A 386 -13.54 18.06 -4.93
CA LEU A 386 -12.43 18.10 -5.90
C LEU A 386 -12.73 17.41 -7.24
N ALA A 387 -13.99 17.03 -7.50
CA ALA A 387 -14.39 16.36 -8.74
C ALA A 387 -14.01 17.18 -9.99
N SER A 388 -14.23 18.50 -9.95
CA SER A 388 -13.90 19.41 -11.06
C SER A 388 -12.39 19.46 -11.30
N LEU A 389 -11.58 19.49 -10.23
CA LEU A 389 -10.13 19.46 -10.33
C LEU A 389 -9.65 18.16 -11.00
N HIS A 390 -10.18 17.00 -10.61
CA HIS A 390 -9.81 15.72 -11.24
C HIS A 390 -10.24 15.64 -12.71
N ALA A 391 -11.41 16.18 -13.06
CA ALA A 391 -11.85 16.29 -14.45
C ALA A 391 -10.93 17.22 -15.27
N SER A 392 -10.48 18.33 -14.69
CA SER A 392 -9.51 19.24 -15.31
C SER A 392 -8.17 18.57 -15.58
N VAL A 393 -7.65 17.77 -14.64
CA VAL A 393 -6.41 16.98 -14.85
C VAL A 393 -6.56 16.06 -16.07
N GLN A 394 -7.65 15.30 -16.14
CA GLN A 394 -7.87 14.38 -17.26
C GLN A 394 -8.03 15.13 -18.60
N SER A 395 -8.72 16.28 -18.59
CA SER A 395 -8.94 17.09 -19.78
C SER A 395 -7.64 17.72 -20.28
N HIS A 396 -6.82 18.23 -19.37
CA HIS A 396 -5.52 18.80 -19.67
C HIS A 396 -4.55 17.74 -20.24
N LEU A 397 -4.51 16.53 -19.64
CA LEU A 397 -3.75 15.41 -20.19
C LEU A 397 -4.20 15.02 -21.61
N LYS A 398 -5.51 14.97 -21.87
CA LYS A 398 -6.05 14.71 -23.22
C LYS A 398 -5.63 15.77 -24.24
N SER A 399 -5.56 17.04 -23.82
CA SER A 399 -5.08 18.14 -24.67
C SER A 399 -3.60 17.96 -25.03
N ILE A 400 -2.75 17.66 -24.05
CA ILE A 400 -1.31 17.41 -24.26
C ILE A 400 -1.08 16.18 -25.14
N ILE A 401 -1.83 15.10 -24.92
CA ILE A 401 -1.72 13.87 -25.72
C ILE A 401 -2.07 14.13 -27.19
N SER A 402 -3.13 14.91 -27.43
CA SER A 402 -3.57 15.27 -28.79
C SER A 402 -2.62 16.26 -29.47
N ASN A 403 -1.97 17.14 -28.70
CA ASN A 403 -1.05 18.15 -29.21
C ASN A 403 0.19 18.29 -28.28
N PRO A 404 1.18 17.40 -28.39
CA PRO A 404 2.36 17.45 -27.51
C PRO A 404 3.23 18.70 -27.73
N ALA A 405 3.07 19.40 -28.86
CA ALA A 405 3.75 20.67 -29.13
C ALA A 405 3.36 21.78 -28.14
N LEU A 406 2.23 21.66 -27.44
CA LEU A 406 1.86 22.56 -26.34
C LEU A 406 2.91 22.62 -25.23
N VAL A 407 3.70 21.55 -25.06
CA VAL A 407 4.76 21.46 -24.05
C VAL A 407 6.13 21.40 -24.71
N LEU A 408 6.29 20.52 -25.71
CA LEU A 408 7.58 20.28 -26.35
C LEU A 408 8.00 21.38 -27.33
N GLY A 409 7.03 22.16 -27.83
CA GLY A 409 7.23 23.28 -28.74
C GLY A 409 7.26 24.64 -28.04
N LEU A 410 7.33 24.68 -26.71
CA LEU A 410 7.40 25.95 -25.97
C LEU A 410 8.69 26.71 -26.31
N GLU A 411 8.57 28.02 -26.48
CA GLU A 411 9.72 28.91 -26.71
C GLU A 411 10.25 29.55 -25.43
N SER A 412 9.44 29.64 -24.38
CA SER A 412 9.91 30.07 -23.05
C SER A 412 9.10 29.44 -21.92
N PRO A 413 9.68 29.30 -20.71
CA PRO A 413 9.01 28.72 -19.54
C PRO A 413 7.88 29.60 -18.98
N GLU A 414 7.84 30.90 -19.33
CA GLU A 414 6.76 31.83 -18.95
C GLU A 414 5.47 31.58 -19.74
N THR A 415 5.55 30.87 -20.87
CA THR A 415 4.38 30.45 -21.64
C THR A 415 3.81 29.20 -20.99
N SER A 416 2.98 29.39 -19.96
CA SER A 416 2.54 28.30 -19.09
C SER A 416 1.61 27.31 -19.81
N ALA A 417 2.12 26.11 -20.06
CA ALA A 417 1.34 24.91 -20.41
C ALA A 417 0.97 24.06 -19.17
N THR A 418 1.00 24.64 -17.96
CA THR A 418 0.71 23.91 -16.72
C THR A 418 -0.79 23.82 -16.44
N LEU A 419 -1.20 22.82 -15.66
CA LEU A 419 -2.59 22.61 -15.26
C LEU A 419 -3.22 23.83 -14.55
N ASP A 420 -2.46 24.55 -13.73
CA ASP A 420 -2.93 25.72 -12.98
C ASP A 420 -2.68 27.05 -13.70
N GLY A 421 -2.08 27.01 -14.91
CA GLY A 421 -1.76 28.20 -15.68
C GLY A 421 -0.61 29.04 -15.09
N LEU A 422 0.08 28.54 -14.05
CA LEU A 422 1.21 29.22 -13.41
C LEU A 422 2.54 28.78 -14.02
N SER A 423 3.59 29.57 -13.77
CA SER A 423 4.96 29.22 -14.16
C SER A 423 5.40 27.85 -13.65
N TRP A 424 6.37 27.26 -14.34
CA TRP A 424 6.96 25.99 -13.95
C TRP A 424 7.62 26.11 -12.58
N ASP A 425 7.49 25.06 -11.77
CA ASP A 425 8.08 24.98 -10.43
C ASP A 425 9.63 25.03 -10.49
N ASN A 426 10.19 24.39 -11.51
CA ASN A 426 11.60 24.45 -11.86
C ASN A 426 11.74 24.79 -13.35
N THR A 427 12.10 26.03 -13.64
CA THR A 427 12.28 26.54 -15.00
C THR A 427 13.53 25.97 -15.69
N ASP A 428 14.50 25.43 -14.97
CA ASP A 428 15.70 24.82 -15.56
C ASP A 428 15.39 23.52 -16.31
N VAL A 429 14.23 22.89 -16.04
CA VAL A 429 13.73 21.75 -16.84
C VAL A 429 13.53 22.17 -18.30
N PHE A 430 13.13 23.42 -18.54
CA PHE A 430 12.98 23.94 -19.90
C PHE A 430 14.33 24.01 -20.62
N LYS A 431 15.38 24.44 -19.92
CA LYS A 431 16.75 24.42 -20.45
C LYS A 431 17.20 23.00 -20.77
N ALA A 432 16.97 22.05 -19.86
CA ALA A 432 17.27 20.64 -20.12
C ALA A 432 16.54 20.09 -21.34
N LEU A 433 15.27 20.46 -21.52
CA LEU A 433 14.48 20.10 -22.71
C LEU A 433 15.11 20.68 -24.00
N LYS A 434 15.54 21.95 -24.01
CA LYS A 434 16.19 22.56 -25.18
C LYS A 434 17.56 21.97 -25.47
N ASP A 435 18.35 21.67 -24.43
CA ASP A 435 19.72 21.15 -24.56
C ASP A 435 19.77 19.69 -25.05
N HIS A 436 18.80 18.88 -24.63
CA HIS A 436 18.77 17.44 -24.87
C HIS A 436 17.70 16.99 -25.86
N GLY A 437 16.52 17.63 -25.85
CA GLY A 437 15.35 17.23 -26.66
C GLY A 437 15.64 17.05 -28.15
N PRO A 438 16.33 17.98 -28.84
CA PRO A 438 16.65 17.84 -30.26
C PRO A 438 17.47 16.59 -30.61
N LYS A 439 18.16 15.99 -29.64
CA LYS A 439 18.99 14.79 -29.81
C LYS A 439 18.22 13.49 -29.53
N LEU A 440 16.94 13.59 -29.16
CA LEU A 440 16.11 12.49 -28.69
C LEU A 440 14.89 12.32 -29.61
N PRO A 441 15.03 11.62 -30.75
CA PRO A 441 14.01 11.59 -31.80
C PRO A 441 12.67 10.99 -31.35
N TYR A 442 12.69 10.10 -30.35
CA TYR A 442 11.50 9.44 -29.78
C TYR A 442 10.90 10.18 -28.58
N LEU A 443 11.44 11.34 -28.16
CA LEU A 443 10.99 12.04 -26.95
C LEU A 443 9.50 12.39 -27.01
N SER A 444 9.02 12.86 -28.16
CA SER A 444 7.60 13.22 -28.33
C SER A 444 6.67 12.02 -28.12
N GLU A 445 6.94 10.92 -28.81
CA GLU A 445 6.12 9.70 -28.73
C GLU A 445 6.21 9.05 -27.34
N LEU A 446 7.39 9.05 -26.73
CA LEU A 446 7.62 8.55 -25.38
C LEU A 446 6.89 9.37 -24.32
N PHE A 447 6.93 10.71 -24.43
CA PHE A 447 6.21 11.60 -23.53
C PHE A 447 4.69 11.45 -23.68
N VAL A 448 4.19 11.30 -24.91
CA VAL A 448 2.78 10.97 -25.17
C VAL A 448 2.40 9.64 -24.52
N ALA A 449 3.22 8.59 -24.67
CA ALA A 449 2.98 7.30 -24.03
C ALA A 449 2.95 7.42 -22.50
N TYR A 450 3.85 8.21 -21.90
CA TYR A 450 3.83 8.51 -20.47
C TYR A 450 2.50 9.17 -20.06
N CYS A 451 2.09 10.23 -20.76
CA CYS A 451 0.85 10.95 -20.48
C CYS A 451 -0.39 10.06 -20.64
N GLN A 452 -0.41 9.15 -21.62
CA GLN A 452 -1.48 8.16 -21.79
C GLN A 452 -1.56 7.19 -20.61
N GLY A 453 -0.42 6.66 -20.16
CA GLY A 453 -0.36 5.80 -18.97
C GLY A 453 -0.82 6.52 -17.69
N ALA A 454 -0.43 7.80 -17.55
CA ALA A 454 -0.88 8.64 -16.44
C ALA A 454 -2.39 8.91 -16.52
N LEU A 455 -2.95 9.23 -17.70
CA LEU A 455 -4.38 9.49 -17.90
C LEU A 455 -5.24 8.25 -17.58
N GLN A 456 -4.85 7.08 -18.06
CA GLN A 456 -5.54 5.82 -17.74
C GLN A 456 -5.55 5.57 -16.22
N THR A 457 -4.45 5.92 -15.56
CA THR A 457 -4.31 5.74 -14.12
C THR A 457 -5.12 6.76 -13.33
N TRP A 458 -5.17 8.03 -13.77
CA TRP A 458 -6.07 9.04 -13.23
C TRP A 458 -7.53 8.58 -13.29
N ALA A 459 -8.00 8.10 -14.44
CA ALA A 459 -9.35 7.59 -14.59
C ALA A 459 -9.68 6.46 -13.59
N ARG A 460 -8.73 5.54 -13.36
CA ARG A 460 -8.89 4.46 -12.38
C ARG A 460 -8.94 4.97 -10.94
N PHE A 461 -8.07 5.90 -10.57
CA PHE A 461 -7.93 6.41 -9.19
C PHE A 461 -8.83 7.62 -8.88
N THR A 462 -9.71 8.02 -9.79
CA THR A 462 -10.76 9.02 -9.54
C THR A 462 -12.15 8.51 -9.91
N ASN A 463 -12.32 7.19 -10.00
CA ASN A 463 -13.58 6.57 -10.43
C ASN A 463 -14.75 6.89 -9.48
N GLU A 464 -14.45 7.13 -8.20
CA GLU A 464 -15.43 7.53 -7.19
C GLU A 464 -16.08 8.89 -7.48
N PHE A 465 -15.43 9.74 -8.29
CA PHE A 465 -15.91 11.04 -8.74
C PHE A 465 -16.59 11.01 -10.11
N SER A 466 -16.49 9.90 -10.85
CA SER A 466 -17.15 9.73 -12.14
C SER A 466 -18.67 9.90 -12.01
N PRO A 467 -19.39 10.29 -13.07
CA PRO A 467 -20.87 10.30 -13.06
C PRO A 467 -21.43 8.94 -12.61
N GLY A 468 -22.27 8.94 -11.58
CA GLY A 468 -22.82 7.71 -10.96
C GLY A 468 -21.88 7.04 -9.95
N GLY A 469 -20.68 7.59 -9.73
CA GLY A 469 -19.76 7.17 -8.68
C GLY A 469 -20.21 7.60 -7.28
N PRO A 470 -19.76 6.91 -6.22
CA PRO A 470 -20.25 7.12 -4.85
C PRO A 470 -20.14 8.56 -4.34
N ILE A 471 -19.11 9.33 -4.71
CA ILE A 471 -18.98 10.74 -4.30
C ILE A 471 -19.89 11.65 -5.15
N SER A 472 -20.05 11.33 -6.44
CA SER A 472 -20.90 12.11 -7.35
C SER A 472 -22.38 12.04 -6.96
N LEU A 473 -22.81 10.93 -6.36
CA LEU A 473 -24.19 10.68 -5.95
C LEU A 473 -24.57 11.34 -4.61
N LEU A 474 -23.58 11.87 -3.86
CA LEU A 474 -23.87 12.49 -2.58
C LEU A 474 -24.71 13.77 -2.75
N THR A 475 -25.75 13.87 -1.94
CA THR A 475 -26.48 15.14 -1.77
C THR A 475 -25.58 16.19 -1.11
N THR A 476 -25.93 17.47 -1.22
CA THR A 476 -25.20 18.56 -0.57
C THR A 476 -25.03 18.32 0.93
N GLU A 477 -26.08 17.84 1.61
CA GLU A 477 -26.03 17.54 3.04
C GLU A 477 -25.08 16.38 3.33
N GLN A 478 -25.14 15.30 2.54
CA GLN A 478 -24.24 14.16 2.72
C GLN A 478 -22.78 14.54 2.44
N LYS A 479 -22.50 15.43 1.47
CA LYS A 479 -21.14 15.95 1.24
C LYS A 479 -20.60 16.69 2.46
N THR A 480 -21.40 17.54 3.09
CA THR A 480 -21.00 18.25 4.32
C THR A 480 -20.72 17.26 5.45
N LYS A 481 -21.56 16.23 5.63
CA LYS A 481 -21.33 15.17 6.63
C LYS A 481 -20.09 14.33 6.31
N ALA A 482 -19.84 14.05 5.04
CA ALA A 482 -18.73 13.27 4.52
C ALA A 482 -17.43 14.09 4.34
N TYR A 483 -17.39 15.34 4.82
CA TYR A 483 -16.20 16.17 4.69
C TYR A 483 -14.97 15.44 5.24
N MET A 484 -13.93 15.38 4.41
CA MET A 484 -12.64 14.80 4.74
C MET A 484 -11.53 15.63 4.08
N PRO A 485 -10.36 15.77 4.74
CA PRO A 485 -9.19 16.42 4.13
C PRO A 485 -8.83 15.75 2.81
N SER A 486 -8.30 16.52 1.87
CA SER A 486 -7.89 16.04 0.54
C SER A 486 -6.64 15.13 0.58
N THR A 487 -5.82 15.24 1.61
CA THR A 487 -4.60 14.46 1.84
C THR A 487 -4.66 13.70 3.16
N ASN A 488 -3.76 12.74 3.32
CA ASN A 488 -3.62 11.95 4.56
C ASN A 488 -2.49 12.48 5.46
N ASP A 489 -2.11 13.75 5.28
CA ASP A 489 -0.90 14.35 5.89
C ASP A 489 -0.94 14.30 7.42
N ALA A 490 -2.13 14.37 8.03
CA ALA A 490 -2.27 14.29 9.48
C ALA A 490 -1.83 12.92 10.04
N ASN A 491 -2.22 11.82 9.39
CA ASN A 491 -1.81 10.48 9.84
C ASN A 491 -0.33 10.23 9.54
N GLU A 492 0.12 10.53 8.33
CA GLU A 492 1.54 10.40 7.93
C GLU A 492 2.45 11.27 8.82
N GLY A 493 2.01 12.49 9.14
CA GLY A 493 2.69 13.43 10.02
C GLY A 493 2.77 12.95 11.46
N ALA A 494 1.70 12.35 12.00
CA ALA A 494 1.71 11.77 13.34
C ALA A 494 2.69 10.58 13.44
N LEU A 495 2.70 9.69 12.44
CA LEU A 495 3.65 8.58 12.36
C LEU A 495 5.09 9.07 12.21
N GLY A 496 5.32 10.09 11.37
CA GLY A 496 6.61 10.75 11.21
C GLY A 496 7.10 11.39 12.51
N THR A 497 6.20 12.05 13.24
CA THR A 497 6.48 12.67 14.53
C THR A 497 6.84 11.62 15.58
N TRP A 498 6.05 10.54 15.69
CA TRP A 498 6.36 9.42 16.56
C TRP A 498 7.75 8.86 16.28
N ARG A 499 8.09 8.63 15.01
CA ARG A 499 9.41 8.13 14.60
C ARG A 499 10.56 9.02 15.08
N VAL A 500 10.41 10.34 14.96
CA VAL A 500 11.43 11.30 15.42
C VAL A 500 11.54 11.29 16.95
N TRP A 501 10.40 11.27 17.64
CA TRP A 501 10.34 11.25 19.09
C TRP A 501 10.93 9.97 19.69
N ALA A 502 10.60 8.81 19.13
CA ALA A 502 11.14 7.52 19.58
C ALA A 502 12.67 7.44 19.44
N ARG A 503 13.26 8.15 18.46
CA ARG A 503 14.73 8.26 18.32
C ARG A 503 15.33 9.23 19.33
N ARG A 504 14.71 10.40 19.51
CA ARG A 504 15.23 11.47 20.39
C ARG A 504 15.04 11.15 21.87
N PHE A 505 13.96 10.45 22.22
CA PHE A 505 13.56 10.13 23.59
C PHE A 505 13.26 8.63 23.73
N PRO A 506 14.28 7.76 23.72
CA PRO A 506 14.09 6.31 23.69
C PRO A 506 13.40 5.73 24.95
N SER A 507 13.42 6.46 26.07
CA SER A 507 12.70 6.10 27.31
C SER A 507 11.24 6.56 27.32
N LEU A 508 10.79 7.32 26.32
CA LEU A 508 9.42 7.78 26.21
C LEU A 508 8.50 6.63 25.80
N THR A 509 7.50 6.36 26.63
CA THR A 509 6.44 5.39 26.32
C THR A 509 5.51 5.91 25.23
N LEU A 510 4.90 5.02 24.44
CA LEU A 510 3.92 5.41 23.42
C LEU A 510 2.70 6.13 24.03
N HIS A 511 2.23 5.67 25.20
CA HIS A 511 1.14 6.30 25.93
C HIS A 511 1.42 7.77 26.25
N LYS A 512 2.60 8.08 26.81
CA LYS A 512 3.01 9.46 27.11
C LYS A 512 3.14 10.32 25.85
N PHE A 513 3.63 9.76 24.74
CA PHE A 513 3.62 10.45 23.45
C PHE A 513 2.19 10.80 23.02
N ASN A 514 1.28 9.83 23.01
CA ASN A 514 -0.12 10.03 22.63
C ASN A 514 -0.79 11.07 23.54
N ALA A 515 -0.55 11.04 24.85
CA ALA A 515 -1.11 12.02 25.79
C ALA A 515 -0.66 13.46 25.47
N ILE A 516 0.65 13.67 25.19
CA ILE A 516 1.18 14.99 24.84
C ILE A 516 0.64 15.46 23.48
N ALA A 517 0.65 14.57 22.48
CA ALA A 517 0.18 14.88 21.13
C ALA A 517 -1.32 15.20 21.13
N MET A 518 -2.13 14.40 21.83
CA MET A 518 -3.56 14.59 21.97
C MET A 518 -3.92 15.87 22.71
N ASN A 519 -3.22 16.18 23.81
CA ASN A 519 -3.45 17.44 24.54
C ASN A 519 -3.29 18.66 23.62
N ARG A 520 -2.24 18.65 22.80
CA ARG A 520 -1.93 19.75 21.85
C ARG A 520 -2.91 19.78 20.68
N ALA A 521 -3.11 18.65 20.01
CA ALA A 521 -3.91 18.57 18.80
C ALA A 521 -5.40 18.83 19.06
N ASN A 522 -5.92 18.33 20.19
CA ASN A 522 -7.34 18.44 20.53
C ASN A 522 -7.64 19.63 21.45
N GLN A 523 -6.66 20.51 21.72
CA GLN A 523 -6.81 21.69 22.58
C GLN A 523 -7.38 21.36 23.97
N ALA A 524 -6.97 20.22 24.55
CA ALA A 524 -7.57 19.72 25.78
C ALA A 524 -7.33 20.65 26.98
N GLU A 525 -6.23 21.41 26.99
CA GLU A 525 -5.94 22.42 28.02
C GLU A 525 -7.00 23.52 28.07
N ALA A 526 -7.39 24.09 26.91
CA ALA A 526 -8.45 25.09 26.85
C ALA A 526 -9.80 24.54 27.32
N TYR A 527 -10.09 23.26 27.02
CA TYR A 527 -11.28 22.58 27.52
C TYR A 527 -11.22 22.41 29.05
N ILE A 528 -10.07 22.02 29.59
CA ILE A 528 -9.87 21.89 31.05
C ILE A 528 -10.10 23.24 31.72
N ASP A 529 -9.43 24.30 31.25
CA ASP A 529 -9.51 25.64 31.86
C ASP A 529 -10.95 26.20 31.86
N SER A 530 -11.72 25.90 30.81
CA SER A 530 -13.07 26.43 30.65
C SER A 530 -14.15 25.60 31.35
N ASN A 531 -13.91 24.31 31.61
CA ASN A 531 -14.97 23.38 32.02
C ASN A 531 -14.69 22.63 33.33
N PHE A 532 -13.44 22.56 33.80
CA PHE A 532 -13.10 21.75 34.97
C PHE A 532 -13.29 22.54 36.26
N THR A 533 -13.91 21.88 37.23
CA THR A 533 -13.89 22.29 38.63
C THR A 533 -12.90 21.42 39.41
N LEU A 534 -12.77 21.70 40.72
CA LEU A 534 -11.98 20.87 41.62
C LEU A 534 -12.40 19.38 41.58
N LYS A 535 -13.69 19.09 41.31
CA LYS A 535 -14.21 17.72 41.20
C LYS A 535 -13.57 16.96 40.04
N GLN A 536 -13.57 17.57 38.84
CA GLN A 536 -12.94 16.99 37.65
C GLN A 536 -11.43 16.85 37.85
N HIS A 537 -10.76 17.88 38.40
CA HIS A 537 -9.32 17.80 38.68
C HIS A 537 -8.95 16.70 39.67
N LYS A 538 -9.77 16.45 40.70
CA LYS A 538 -9.55 15.32 41.63
C LYS A 538 -9.70 13.98 40.91
N TRP A 539 -10.72 13.84 40.07
CA TRP A 539 -10.97 12.61 39.33
C TRP A 539 -9.86 12.30 38.33
N ILE A 540 -9.46 13.25 37.46
CA ILE A 540 -8.38 12.98 36.48
C ILE A 540 -7.06 12.61 37.16
N ARG A 541 -6.75 13.18 38.33
CA ARG A 541 -5.55 12.83 39.09
C ARG A 541 -5.63 11.41 39.65
N ALA A 542 -6.80 10.97 40.08
CA ALA A 542 -7.01 9.59 40.52
C ALA A 542 -6.91 8.62 39.33
N GLU A 543 -7.55 8.94 38.22
CA GLU A 543 -7.52 8.14 36.99
C GLU A 543 -6.09 8.03 36.42
N ALA A 544 -5.34 9.14 36.37
CA ALA A 544 -3.95 9.15 35.93
C ALA A 544 -3.08 8.21 36.78
N ARG A 545 -3.26 8.19 38.10
CA ARG A 545 -2.54 7.24 38.99
C ARG A 545 -2.90 5.78 38.70
N GLN A 546 -4.17 5.50 38.40
CA GLN A 546 -4.59 4.16 38.01
C GLN A 546 -3.92 3.74 36.69
N ILE A 547 -3.92 4.62 35.70
CA ILE A 547 -3.26 4.40 34.40
C ILE A 547 -1.76 4.16 34.59
N ASP A 548 -1.07 4.99 35.38
CA ASP A 548 0.36 4.82 35.67
C ASP A 548 0.66 3.47 36.33
N SER A 549 -0.23 2.99 37.21
CA SER A 549 -0.10 1.68 37.87
C SER A 549 -0.41 0.48 36.97
N SER A 550 -1.11 0.68 35.85
CA SER A 550 -1.61 -0.40 34.98
C SER A 550 -0.56 -1.03 34.05
N ARG A 551 0.67 -0.49 34.04
CA ARG A 551 1.80 -1.00 33.24
C ARG A 551 1.50 -1.09 31.73
N LEU A 552 0.76 -0.14 31.17
CA LEU A 552 0.33 -0.13 29.76
C LEU A 552 1.45 -0.47 28.76
N GLU A 553 2.62 0.16 28.92
CA GLU A 553 3.76 -0.05 28.01
C GLU A 553 4.34 -1.47 28.10
N ALA A 554 4.35 -2.08 29.28
CA ALA A 554 4.79 -3.46 29.45
C ALA A 554 3.79 -4.44 28.81
N ASN A 555 2.49 -4.21 29.02
CA ASN A 555 1.42 -5.02 28.43
C ASN A 555 1.44 -4.93 26.90
N ARG A 556 1.65 -3.73 26.34
CA ARG A 556 1.80 -3.51 24.90
C ARG A 556 2.95 -4.32 24.31
N LYS A 557 4.12 -4.28 24.96
CA LYS A 557 5.30 -5.05 24.54
C LYS A 557 5.05 -6.56 24.62
N SER A 558 4.41 -7.05 25.69
CA SER A 558 4.04 -8.47 25.81
C SER A 558 3.16 -8.93 24.65
N LYS A 559 2.08 -8.18 24.36
CA LYS A 559 1.16 -8.50 23.25
C LYS A 559 1.87 -8.63 21.89
N ILE A 560 2.87 -7.81 21.63
CA ILE A 560 3.68 -7.90 20.40
C ILE A 560 4.50 -9.20 20.39
N VAL A 561 5.15 -9.54 21.50
CA VAL A 561 5.95 -10.77 21.63
C VAL A 561 5.07 -12.01 21.48
N ASP A 562 3.90 -12.02 22.14
CA ASP A 562 2.94 -13.13 22.08
C ASP A 562 2.45 -13.36 20.64
N ALA A 563 2.09 -12.27 19.94
CA ALA A 563 1.71 -12.35 18.53
C ALA A 563 2.85 -12.85 17.62
N GLN A 564 4.10 -12.44 17.86
CA GLN A 564 5.27 -12.94 17.13
C GLN A 564 5.50 -14.43 17.39
N ALA A 565 5.33 -14.89 18.62
CA ALA A 565 5.44 -16.30 18.98
C ALA A 565 4.37 -17.14 18.26
N ASP A 566 3.14 -16.64 18.17
CA ASP A 566 2.06 -17.32 17.46
C ASP A 566 2.29 -17.38 15.94
N ILE A 567 2.83 -16.31 15.35
CA ILE A 567 3.24 -16.31 13.93
C ILE A 567 4.37 -17.34 13.71
N ALA A 568 5.34 -17.42 14.63
CA ALA A 568 6.43 -18.38 14.53
C ALA A 568 5.90 -19.83 14.52
N LYS A 569 4.99 -20.17 15.44
CA LYS A 569 4.31 -21.48 15.50
C LYS A 569 3.56 -21.80 14.20
N LYS A 570 2.78 -20.84 13.67
CA LYS A 570 2.04 -21.01 12.40
C LYS A 570 2.98 -21.24 11.22
N ASN A 571 4.10 -20.51 11.16
CA ASN A 571 5.10 -20.65 10.11
C ASN A 571 5.86 -21.97 10.20
N GLU A 572 6.11 -22.48 11.40
CA GLU A 572 6.69 -23.80 11.61
C GLU A 572 5.72 -24.90 11.17
N ALA A 573 4.46 -24.86 11.60
CA ALA A 573 3.44 -25.81 11.16
C ALA A 573 3.27 -25.81 9.63
N THR A 574 3.27 -24.62 9.01
CA THR A 574 3.18 -24.49 7.55
C THR A 574 4.41 -25.06 6.85
N ARG A 575 5.62 -24.84 7.40
CA ARG A 575 6.86 -25.42 6.88
C ARG A 575 6.83 -26.95 6.99
N SER A 576 6.41 -27.49 8.13
CA SER A 576 6.25 -28.94 8.32
C SER A 576 5.25 -29.54 7.34
N GLN A 577 4.07 -28.91 7.14
CA GLN A 577 3.11 -29.36 6.14
C GLN A 577 3.65 -29.30 4.70
N ARG A 578 4.42 -28.25 4.36
CA ARG A 578 5.08 -28.14 3.04
C ARG A 578 6.12 -29.24 2.85
N THR A 579 6.92 -29.52 3.87
CA THR A 579 7.91 -30.60 3.86
C THR A 579 7.22 -31.96 3.75
N GLU A 580 6.17 -32.23 4.51
CA GLU A 580 5.41 -33.48 4.43
C GLU A 580 4.78 -33.67 3.05
N ARG A 581 4.16 -32.63 2.49
CA ARG A 581 3.61 -32.67 1.11
C ARG A 581 4.71 -32.89 0.08
N ARG A 582 5.90 -32.31 0.27
CA ARG A 582 7.05 -32.53 -0.60
C ARG A 582 7.53 -33.98 -0.49
N ASN A 583 7.72 -34.50 0.72
CA ASN A 583 8.17 -35.87 0.96
C ASN A 583 7.18 -36.89 0.38
N LYS A 584 5.87 -36.74 0.64
CA LYS A 584 4.83 -37.59 0.03
C LYS A 584 4.85 -37.54 -1.49
N ARG A 585 5.11 -36.37 -2.08
CA ARG A 585 5.26 -36.22 -3.53
C ARG A 585 6.52 -36.89 -4.05
N GLU A 586 7.63 -36.79 -3.32
CA GLU A 586 8.90 -37.42 -3.67
C GLU A 586 8.82 -38.95 -3.58
N GLU A 587 8.18 -39.48 -2.53
CA GLU A 587 7.87 -40.90 -2.35
C GLU A 587 6.96 -41.41 -3.46
N TYR A 588 5.87 -40.69 -3.76
CA TYR A 588 4.98 -41.03 -4.87
C TYR A 588 5.74 -41.10 -6.20
N VAL A 589 6.58 -40.11 -6.49
CA VAL A 589 7.36 -40.09 -7.73
C VAL A 589 8.41 -41.21 -7.76
N ALA A 590 9.04 -41.53 -6.63
CA ALA A 590 10.00 -42.64 -6.54
C ALA A 590 9.34 -44.01 -6.78
N GLY A 591 8.06 -44.18 -6.45
CA GLY A 591 7.30 -45.41 -6.67
C GLY A 591 6.82 -45.63 -8.11
N ILE A 592 6.95 -44.64 -9.00
CA ILE A 592 6.52 -44.77 -10.40
C ILE A 592 7.65 -45.42 -11.21
N LYS A 593 7.35 -46.57 -11.84
CA LYS A 593 8.29 -47.22 -12.77
C LYS A 593 8.42 -46.39 -14.05
N LEU A 594 9.64 -46.10 -14.46
CA LEU A 594 9.95 -45.40 -15.71
C LEU A 594 9.64 -46.31 -16.91
N VAL A 595 8.88 -45.80 -17.89
CA VAL A 595 8.53 -46.50 -19.13
C VAL A 595 9.30 -45.89 -20.28
N LEU A 596 10.18 -46.67 -20.92
CA LEU A 596 11.05 -46.23 -22.01
C LEU A 596 10.54 -46.60 -23.40
N ASP A 597 9.68 -47.62 -23.51
CA ASP A 597 9.18 -48.12 -24.80
C ASP A 597 8.11 -47.16 -25.40
N PRO A 598 8.35 -46.59 -26.59
CA PRO A 598 7.40 -45.71 -27.27
C PRO A 598 6.03 -46.34 -27.49
N GLU A 599 5.95 -47.65 -27.76
CA GLU A 599 4.66 -48.33 -27.96
C GLU A 599 3.87 -48.51 -26.66
N ALA A 600 4.56 -48.80 -25.55
CA ALA A 600 3.96 -48.79 -24.22
C ALA A 600 3.48 -47.38 -23.82
N ILE A 601 4.26 -46.33 -24.11
CA ILE A 601 3.88 -44.94 -23.82
C ILE A 601 2.62 -44.52 -24.58
N ARG A 602 2.46 -44.99 -25.83
CA ARG A 602 1.24 -44.71 -26.63
C ARG A 602 -0.03 -45.29 -26.02
N LYS A 603 0.07 -46.31 -25.16
CA LYS A 603 -1.07 -46.95 -24.47
C LYS A 603 -1.42 -46.32 -23.13
N LEU A 604 -0.57 -45.43 -22.60
CA LEU A 604 -0.79 -44.77 -21.31
C LEU A 604 -1.98 -43.80 -21.35
N THR A 605 -2.70 -43.76 -20.24
CA THR A 605 -3.78 -42.81 -19.96
C THR A 605 -3.23 -41.43 -19.61
N GLY A 606 -4.11 -40.40 -19.62
CA GLY A 606 -3.71 -39.03 -19.30
C GLY A 606 -3.01 -38.89 -17.95
N LYS A 607 -3.45 -39.61 -16.93
CA LYS A 607 -2.84 -39.59 -15.58
C LYS A 607 -1.47 -40.28 -15.55
N GLU A 608 -1.35 -41.44 -16.20
CA GLU A 608 -0.08 -42.17 -16.27
C GLU A 608 0.99 -41.39 -17.05
N LEU A 609 0.59 -40.65 -18.10
CA LEU A 609 1.49 -39.75 -18.82
C LEU A 609 1.97 -38.59 -17.96
N GLU A 610 1.10 -38.00 -17.13
CA GLU A 610 1.50 -36.97 -16.16
C GLU A 610 2.48 -37.50 -15.12
N ASP A 611 2.29 -38.74 -14.70
CA ASP A 611 3.16 -39.43 -13.76
C ASP A 611 4.51 -39.75 -14.39
N GLN A 612 4.56 -40.24 -15.63
CA GLN A 612 5.81 -40.38 -16.39
C GLN A 612 6.52 -39.04 -16.55
N LEU A 613 5.82 -37.95 -16.88
CA LEU A 613 6.41 -36.61 -16.96
C LEU A 613 7.03 -36.15 -15.63
N LYS A 614 6.47 -36.53 -14.47
CA LYS A 614 7.07 -36.22 -13.16
C LYS A 614 8.36 -37.00 -12.92
N VAL A 615 8.41 -38.28 -13.34
CA VAL A 615 9.61 -39.11 -13.24
C VAL A 615 10.69 -38.60 -14.19
N TYR A 616 10.39 -38.38 -15.47
CA TYR A 616 11.35 -37.83 -16.43
C TYR A 616 11.92 -36.49 -15.99
N LYS A 617 11.13 -35.60 -15.38
CA LYS A 617 11.62 -34.34 -14.78
C LYS A 617 12.63 -34.53 -13.65
N LYS A 618 12.60 -35.68 -12.96
CA LYS A 618 13.48 -36.01 -11.84
C LYS A 618 14.71 -36.79 -12.29
N THR A 619 14.54 -37.73 -13.22
CA THR A 619 15.59 -38.66 -13.66
C THR A 619 16.44 -38.09 -14.81
N VAL A 620 15.84 -37.31 -15.71
CA VAL A 620 16.59 -36.53 -16.71
C VAL A 620 17.10 -35.28 -15.99
N VAL A 621 18.20 -35.42 -15.24
CA VAL A 621 18.87 -34.28 -14.61
C VAL A 621 19.55 -33.45 -15.70
N LEU A 622 18.90 -32.35 -16.08
CA LEU A 622 19.48 -31.00 -16.15
C LEU A 622 20.97 -30.89 -16.55
N SER A 623 21.35 -31.30 -17.76
CA SER A 623 22.49 -30.72 -18.48
C SER A 623 22.11 -29.45 -19.25
N SER A 624 20.81 -29.12 -19.32
CA SER A 624 20.30 -27.92 -19.99
C SER A 624 19.04 -27.41 -19.29
N GLY A 625 19.12 -26.20 -18.73
CA GLY A 625 18.05 -25.46 -18.02
C GLY A 625 16.81 -25.12 -18.85
N GLN A 626 16.19 -26.12 -19.48
CA GLN A 626 14.97 -25.96 -20.27
C GLN A 626 13.74 -26.01 -19.36
N THR A 627 12.92 -24.96 -19.39
CA THR A 627 11.65 -24.94 -18.67
C THR A 627 10.62 -25.86 -19.33
N PHE A 628 10.15 -26.86 -18.59
CA PHE A 628 9.03 -27.69 -19.02
C PHE A 628 7.72 -26.88 -19.05
N PRO A 629 6.89 -26.96 -20.11
CA PRO A 629 5.60 -26.27 -20.13
C PRO A 629 4.66 -26.83 -19.04
N ALA A 630 3.69 -26.01 -18.62
CA ALA A 630 2.70 -26.41 -17.62
C ALA A 630 1.85 -27.57 -18.15
N VAL A 631 2.01 -28.75 -17.54
CA VAL A 631 1.35 -30.01 -17.93
C VAL A 631 -0.18 -29.90 -17.93
N SER A 632 -0.74 -28.96 -17.14
CA SER A 632 -2.17 -28.67 -17.06
C SER A 632 -2.77 -28.08 -18.34
N LYS A 633 -1.96 -27.60 -19.28
CA LYS A 633 -2.42 -27.03 -20.55
C LYS A 633 -2.28 -27.97 -21.75
N MET A 634 -1.72 -29.16 -21.55
CA MET A 634 -1.47 -30.13 -22.63
C MET A 634 -2.63 -31.11 -22.76
N ASN A 635 -3.06 -31.38 -24.00
CA ASN A 635 -3.93 -32.50 -24.29
C ASN A 635 -3.16 -33.84 -24.25
N VAL A 636 -3.88 -34.96 -24.28
CA VAL A 636 -3.26 -36.30 -24.15
C VAL A 636 -2.26 -36.60 -25.27
N ALA A 637 -2.52 -36.14 -26.50
CA ALA A 637 -1.62 -36.35 -27.64
C ALA A 637 -0.32 -35.56 -27.51
N GLU A 638 -0.38 -34.34 -26.97
CA GLU A 638 0.79 -33.52 -26.64
C GLU A 638 1.63 -34.16 -25.52
N LYS A 639 0.98 -34.66 -24.46
CA LYS A 639 1.66 -35.39 -23.38
C LYS A 639 2.37 -36.64 -23.91
N LYS A 640 1.72 -37.42 -24.79
CA LYS A 640 2.33 -38.61 -25.42
C LYS A 640 3.58 -38.26 -26.22
N ARG A 641 3.49 -37.28 -27.13
CA ARG A 641 4.65 -36.82 -27.92
C ARG A 641 5.82 -36.40 -27.03
N MET A 642 5.52 -35.67 -25.96
CA MET A 642 6.55 -35.19 -25.05
C MET A 642 7.20 -36.30 -24.23
N VAL A 643 6.44 -37.25 -23.69
CA VAL A 643 6.98 -38.39 -22.94
C VAL A 643 7.82 -39.29 -23.85
N ILE A 644 7.39 -39.54 -25.09
CA ILE A 644 8.15 -40.32 -26.07
C ILE A 644 9.49 -39.63 -26.37
N GLY A 645 9.49 -38.32 -26.66
CA GLY A 645 10.73 -37.59 -26.93
C GLY A 645 11.69 -37.56 -25.72
N LEU A 646 11.16 -37.55 -24.50
CA LEU A 646 11.98 -37.65 -23.28
C LEU A 646 12.54 -39.06 -23.08
N ALA A 647 11.77 -40.10 -23.41
CA ALA A 647 12.22 -41.49 -23.37
C ALA A 647 13.37 -41.74 -24.34
N GLU A 648 13.23 -41.30 -25.59
CA GLU A 648 14.24 -41.43 -26.64
C GLU A 648 15.54 -40.69 -26.27
N ARG A 649 15.41 -39.50 -25.69
CA ARG A 649 16.56 -38.72 -25.21
C ARG A 649 17.26 -39.41 -24.03
N TYR A 650 16.51 -39.89 -23.06
CA TYR A 650 17.06 -40.59 -21.90
C TYR A 650 17.84 -41.85 -22.32
N VAL A 651 17.30 -42.62 -23.27
CA VAL A 651 17.98 -43.80 -23.84
C VAL A 651 19.26 -43.39 -24.58
N SER A 652 19.22 -42.29 -25.34
CA SER A 652 20.39 -41.78 -26.08
C SER A 652 21.51 -41.30 -25.14
N GLU A 653 21.16 -40.62 -24.04
CA GLU A 653 22.10 -40.14 -23.03
C GLU A 653 22.76 -41.32 -22.28
N MET A 654 21.98 -42.36 -21.91
CA MET A 654 22.55 -43.57 -21.29
C MET A 654 23.50 -44.33 -22.22
N ALA A 655 23.20 -44.41 -23.51
CA ALA A 655 24.09 -45.07 -24.48
C ALA A 655 25.44 -44.34 -24.67
N LEU A 656 25.45 -43.01 -24.53
CA LEU A 656 26.67 -42.18 -24.55
C LEU A 656 27.53 -42.33 -23.29
N GLU A 657 26.90 -42.52 -22.12
CA GLU A 657 27.64 -42.79 -20.88
C GLU A 657 28.28 -44.19 -20.88
N GLU A 658 27.62 -45.21 -21.41
CA GLU A 658 28.18 -46.56 -21.53
C GLU A 658 29.38 -46.63 -22.50
N THR A 659 29.40 -45.81 -23.55
CA THR A 659 30.54 -45.72 -24.49
C THR A 659 31.73 -44.98 -23.87
N ASN A 660 31.50 -43.98 -23.02
CA ASN A 660 32.55 -43.27 -22.28
C ASN A 660 33.10 -44.07 -21.08
N ALA A 661 32.29 -44.92 -20.44
CA ALA A 661 32.76 -45.80 -19.38
C ALA A 661 33.58 -47.00 -19.90
N SER A 662 33.36 -47.39 -21.16
CA SER A 662 34.11 -48.46 -21.84
C SER A 662 35.46 -48.00 -22.43
N SER A 663 35.81 -46.72 -22.28
CA SER A 663 37.03 -46.09 -22.79
C SER A 663 37.97 -45.55 -21.70
N VAL A 664 37.79 -45.99 -20.44
CA VAL A 664 38.69 -45.75 -19.29
C VAL A 664 39.39 -47.03 -18.85
#